data_AF-A0A1U7HZ16-F1
#
_entry.id   AF-A0A1U7HZ16-F1
#
_cell.length_a   1.000
_cell.length_b   1.000
_cell.length_c   1.000
_cell.angle_alpha   90.00
_cell.angle_beta   90.00
_cell.angle_gamma   90.00
#
_symmetry.space_group_name_H-M   'P 1'
#
loop_
_entity.id
_entity.type
_entity.pdbx_description
1 polymer ?
#
loop_
_entity_poly.entity_id
_entity_poly.type
_entity_poly.pdbx_seq_one_letter_code
_entity_poly.pdbx_strand_id
1 'polypeptide(L)'
;MPVDVFDVNFYQSAHSDLASFNEQQARSHFQAYGLNEGRGFSPIVNLNTYRSSNSDLASFNNHQLLNHLQNYGIREGRKFSPLADLNFYRTHNRDLAHFNNEQVFEHLRSHGIMEGRRFSPFVDLKLYRAANTDLNYHASFDNKQLLEHLAKSGIVEGRQFSVSFDSNYYRNHHSDLARAGLNNWQLLEHFQRYGIREGRAAAESFNVQFYLTNNTDLRTAGFSYQQAQHHFEVFGFSEGRRATSVNFSLTNDPGNTFNSAFNLGVLNSSHRVANNFVGNTDSNDYYRFTLNNRSNFNLVLNGMSSDADVELFNSDGNLLQHSINGGTTPDIINQTLEAGVYYIRVFPWGGANTNYNLNVSATAVLPTRANWTFMVYMAGNDLEDFGIQDFQEMATVGSNANVNIVFQFDRTSGYNSSYGDWTDTRRGLIQAGSHPDLSCGISIGEANMGDPNTLRNFINWSMNNYQANNYALVLWGHGSGFNVSYDDITNDSISASELSRVLSSFARNIDLVGCDACQMGMTEFAYQIRDYASVYVGSQENIPGTGWNYTTILSDLRANPTMSAIGLGNAIVNRYGQHYSSTWYNGCEETLSAINLTNLRSSNPHNLAATLSQFAHTIMNNASYSDLYRLEVHRDNSAFFENLDYRDLGTFLNHVANDFWMTNTIRTSAQTALNSYNSTIIQNYSSIHQRGTGLSIYFSAAGFSPESHYHSSNLSFAQNTAWDDFLNWAHW
;
A
#
# COMPACT_ATOMS: atom_id res chain seq x y z
N MET A 1 -28.63 -33.72 -50.30
CA MET A 1 -28.95 -34.59 -49.14
C MET A 1 -29.32 -33.67 -47.99
N PRO A 2 -30.19 -34.08 -47.04
CA PRO A 2 -30.50 -33.26 -45.87
C PRO A 2 -29.22 -32.92 -45.10
N VAL A 3 -29.11 -31.68 -44.60
CA VAL A 3 -27.97 -31.26 -43.78
C VAL A 3 -28.05 -31.93 -42.41
N ASP A 4 -26.96 -32.56 -41.94
CA ASP A 4 -26.92 -33.12 -40.58
C ASP A 4 -26.66 -32.01 -39.56
N VAL A 5 -27.69 -31.66 -38.79
CA VAL A 5 -27.65 -30.62 -37.76
C VAL A 5 -27.50 -31.20 -36.35
N PHE A 6 -27.42 -32.53 -36.22
CA PHE A 6 -27.32 -33.22 -34.94
C PHE A 6 -25.84 -33.37 -34.54
N ASP A 7 -25.48 -32.83 -33.37
CA ASP A 7 -24.17 -33.05 -32.78
C ASP A 7 -24.29 -34.10 -31.66
N VAL A 8 -23.88 -35.32 -31.98
CA VAL A 8 -23.95 -36.47 -31.07
C VAL A 8 -23.17 -36.22 -29.77
N ASN A 9 -21.98 -35.63 -29.87
CA ASN A 9 -21.09 -35.41 -28.73
C ASN A 9 -21.69 -34.35 -27.81
N PHE A 10 -22.23 -33.27 -28.37
CA PHE A 10 -22.95 -32.27 -27.60
C PHE A 10 -24.20 -32.86 -26.93
N TYR A 11 -24.99 -33.66 -27.65
CA TYR A 11 -26.21 -34.26 -27.11
C TYR A 11 -25.90 -35.16 -25.91
N GLN A 12 -24.92 -36.06 -26.01
CA GLN A 12 -24.53 -36.93 -24.89
C GLN A 12 -23.99 -36.13 -23.69
N SER A 13 -23.20 -35.09 -23.95
CA SER A 13 -22.58 -34.30 -22.89
C SER A 13 -23.48 -33.22 -22.28
N ALA A 14 -24.59 -32.85 -22.95
CA ALA A 14 -25.62 -31.97 -22.40
C ALA A 14 -26.64 -32.72 -21.52
N HIS A 15 -26.71 -34.05 -21.66
CA HIS A 15 -27.73 -34.90 -21.03
C HIS A 15 -27.05 -36.07 -20.30
N SER A 16 -26.82 -35.91 -19.00
CA SER A 16 -26.03 -36.87 -18.19
C SER A 16 -26.61 -38.29 -18.18
N ASP A 17 -27.92 -38.45 -18.36
CA ASP A 17 -28.60 -39.74 -18.50
C ASP A 17 -28.20 -40.51 -19.78
N LEU A 18 -27.56 -39.84 -20.74
CA LEU A 18 -27.14 -40.40 -22.02
C LEU A 18 -25.63 -40.62 -22.14
N ALA A 19 -24.86 -40.37 -21.07
CA ALA A 19 -23.39 -40.40 -21.12
C ALA A 19 -22.80 -41.76 -21.55
N SER A 20 -23.52 -42.87 -21.35
CA SER A 20 -23.09 -44.23 -21.71
C SER A 20 -23.55 -44.68 -23.11
N PHE A 21 -24.35 -43.87 -23.81
CA PHE A 21 -24.89 -44.26 -25.12
C PHE A 21 -23.80 -44.19 -26.18
N ASN A 22 -23.83 -45.07 -27.19
CA ASN A 22 -23.06 -44.88 -28.42
C ASN A 22 -23.82 -43.96 -29.41
N GLU A 23 -23.18 -43.61 -30.54
CA GLU A 23 -23.79 -42.67 -31.51
C GLU A 23 -25.15 -43.14 -32.03
N GLN A 24 -25.30 -44.42 -32.35
CA GLN A 24 -26.56 -44.95 -32.86
C GLN A 24 -27.66 -44.91 -31.80
N GLN A 25 -27.33 -45.22 -30.55
CA GLN A 25 -28.25 -45.13 -29.41
C GLN A 25 -28.67 -43.68 -29.15
N ALA A 26 -27.73 -42.74 -29.17
CA ALA A 26 -27.99 -41.31 -28.98
C ALA A 26 -28.90 -40.74 -30.09
N ARG A 27 -28.63 -41.06 -31.37
CA ARG A 27 -29.49 -40.64 -32.50
C ARG A 27 -30.89 -41.25 -32.40
N SER A 28 -30.99 -42.53 -32.03
CA SER A 28 -32.28 -43.21 -31.84
C SER A 28 -33.08 -42.58 -30.70
N HIS A 29 -32.43 -42.27 -29.57
CA HIS A 29 -33.06 -41.59 -28.44
C HIS A 29 -33.52 -40.17 -28.80
N PHE A 30 -32.68 -39.40 -29.49
CA PHE A 30 -33.03 -38.06 -29.95
C PHE A 30 -34.30 -38.06 -30.83
N GLN A 31 -34.38 -38.99 -31.79
CA GLN A 31 -35.53 -39.10 -32.69
C GLN A 31 -36.81 -39.56 -31.98
N ALA A 32 -36.69 -40.51 -31.05
CA ALA A 32 -37.84 -41.09 -30.35
C ALA A 32 -38.38 -40.21 -29.21
N TYR A 33 -37.49 -39.57 -28.44
CA TYR A 33 -37.83 -38.86 -27.20
C TYR A 33 -37.32 -37.42 -27.22
N GLY A 34 -36.02 -37.23 -27.48
CA GLY A 34 -35.35 -35.95 -27.32
C GLY A 34 -35.98 -34.78 -28.08
N LEU A 35 -36.46 -35.02 -29.30
CA LEU A 35 -37.18 -34.02 -30.09
C LEU A 35 -38.48 -33.58 -29.43
N ASN A 36 -39.29 -34.49 -28.92
CA ASN A 36 -40.55 -34.16 -28.26
C ASN A 36 -40.33 -33.45 -26.92
N GLU A 37 -39.28 -33.84 -26.20
CA GLU A 37 -38.86 -33.24 -24.94
C GLU A 37 -38.19 -31.87 -25.13
N GLY A 38 -37.81 -31.50 -26.36
CA GLY A 38 -37.12 -30.25 -26.66
C GLY A 38 -35.67 -30.23 -26.16
N ARG A 39 -35.04 -31.40 -26.00
CA ARG A 39 -33.65 -31.52 -25.55
C ARG A 39 -32.69 -30.89 -26.55
N GLY A 40 -31.78 -30.04 -26.07
CA GLY A 40 -30.73 -29.42 -26.89
C GLY A 40 -29.82 -30.48 -27.51
N PHE A 41 -29.59 -30.39 -28.82
CA PHE A 41 -28.88 -31.40 -29.63
C PHE A 41 -27.74 -30.84 -30.48
N SER A 42 -27.49 -29.55 -30.39
CA SER A 42 -26.42 -28.85 -31.07
C SER A 42 -26.12 -27.56 -30.32
N PRO A 43 -24.85 -27.16 -30.18
CA PRO A 43 -24.51 -25.88 -29.55
C PRO A 43 -24.88 -24.68 -30.44
N ILE A 44 -25.09 -24.89 -31.75
CA ILE A 44 -25.38 -23.83 -32.72
C ILE A 44 -26.79 -23.89 -33.30
N VAL A 45 -27.62 -24.88 -32.97
CA VAL A 45 -29.00 -24.98 -33.47
C VAL A 45 -30.00 -24.98 -32.31
N ASN A 46 -31.02 -24.12 -32.41
CA ASN A 46 -32.11 -24.02 -31.46
C ASN A 46 -33.46 -24.00 -32.17
N LEU A 47 -34.25 -25.07 -32.04
CA LEU A 47 -35.56 -25.18 -32.72
C LEU A 47 -36.59 -24.17 -32.22
N ASN A 48 -36.50 -23.72 -30.96
CA ASN A 48 -37.39 -22.67 -30.46
C ASN A 48 -37.09 -21.33 -31.15
N THR A 49 -35.81 -20.98 -31.31
CA THR A 49 -35.41 -19.81 -32.09
C THR A 49 -35.79 -19.95 -33.56
N TYR A 50 -35.63 -21.14 -34.14
CA TYR A 50 -36.03 -21.41 -35.51
C TYR A 50 -37.55 -21.21 -35.70
N ARG A 51 -38.38 -21.70 -34.77
CA ARG A 51 -39.82 -21.46 -34.78
C ARG A 51 -40.16 -19.98 -34.59
N SER A 52 -39.56 -19.31 -33.60
CA SER A 52 -39.92 -17.94 -33.23
C SER A 52 -39.48 -16.91 -34.26
N SER A 53 -38.39 -17.17 -34.98
CA SER A 53 -37.81 -16.26 -35.97
C SER A 53 -38.43 -16.40 -37.37
N ASN A 54 -39.18 -17.47 -37.63
CA ASN A 54 -39.77 -17.78 -38.93
C ASN A 54 -41.28 -17.97 -38.77
N SER A 55 -42.06 -16.91 -38.98
CA SER A 55 -43.48 -16.85 -38.63
C SER A 55 -44.35 -17.89 -39.35
N ASP A 56 -43.96 -18.32 -40.56
CA ASP A 56 -44.62 -19.38 -41.32
C ASP A 56 -44.48 -20.76 -40.66
N LEU A 57 -43.52 -20.95 -39.76
CA LEU A 57 -43.27 -22.19 -39.04
C LEU A 57 -43.89 -22.24 -37.64
N ALA A 58 -44.65 -21.21 -37.24
CA ALA A 58 -45.16 -21.06 -35.87
C ALA A 58 -46.01 -22.25 -35.39
N SER A 59 -46.70 -22.95 -36.30
CA SER A 59 -47.53 -24.12 -36.00
C SER A 59 -46.79 -25.46 -36.05
N PHE A 60 -45.49 -25.49 -36.44
CA PHE A 60 -44.75 -26.72 -36.60
C PHE A 60 -44.30 -27.30 -35.25
N ASN A 61 -44.48 -28.61 -35.09
CA ASN A 61 -43.88 -29.37 -33.99
C ASN A 61 -42.36 -29.58 -34.21
N ASN A 62 -41.65 -30.10 -33.20
CA ASN A 62 -40.20 -30.23 -33.25
C ASN A 62 -39.69 -31.15 -34.38
N HIS A 63 -40.42 -32.23 -34.71
CA HIS A 63 -40.07 -33.09 -35.86
C HIS A 63 -40.23 -32.37 -37.19
N GLN A 64 -41.32 -31.63 -37.38
CA GLN A 64 -41.56 -30.82 -38.58
C GLN A 64 -40.52 -29.71 -38.72
N LEU A 65 -40.14 -29.06 -37.62
CA LEU A 65 -39.09 -28.04 -37.61
C LEU A 65 -37.72 -28.60 -37.97
N LEU A 66 -37.33 -29.74 -37.37
CA LEU A 66 -36.07 -30.39 -37.70
C LEU A 66 -36.02 -30.76 -39.19
N ASN A 67 -37.07 -31.45 -39.66
CA ASN A 67 -37.18 -31.85 -41.06
C ASN A 67 -37.10 -30.63 -42.01
N HIS A 68 -37.82 -29.56 -41.69
CA HIS A 68 -37.78 -28.34 -42.48
C HIS A 68 -36.41 -27.66 -42.46
N LEU A 69 -35.74 -27.59 -41.30
CA LEU A 69 -34.40 -27.01 -41.16
C LEU A 69 -33.37 -27.76 -42.03
N GLN A 70 -33.38 -29.10 -41.96
CA GLN A 70 -32.41 -29.96 -42.66
C GLN A 70 -32.60 -29.95 -44.19
N ASN A 71 -33.83 -29.83 -44.68
CA ASN A 71 -34.13 -29.90 -46.11
C ASN A 71 -34.25 -28.54 -46.81
N TYR A 72 -34.54 -27.47 -46.06
CA TYR A 72 -34.84 -26.14 -46.61
C TYR A 72 -34.19 -25.02 -45.81
N GLY A 73 -34.33 -25.01 -44.48
CA GLY A 73 -33.97 -23.88 -43.63
C GLY A 73 -32.53 -23.40 -43.76
N ILE A 74 -31.57 -24.33 -43.71
CA ILE A 74 -30.15 -23.99 -43.89
C ILE A 74 -29.92 -23.41 -45.28
N ARG A 75 -30.40 -24.08 -46.34
CA ARG A 75 -30.26 -23.62 -47.72
C ARG A 75 -30.85 -22.23 -47.94
N GLU A 76 -32.00 -21.96 -47.34
CA GLU A 76 -32.70 -20.67 -47.41
C GLU A 76 -32.05 -19.58 -46.54
N GLY A 77 -31.08 -19.92 -45.68
CA GLY A 77 -30.40 -18.95 -44.81
C GLY A 77 -31.29 -18.43 -43.69
N ARG A 78 -32.28 -19.21 -43.26
CA ARG A 78 -33.22 -18.83 -42.18
C ARG A 78 -32.50 -18.77 -40.83
N LYS A 79 -32.92 -17.85 -39.94
CA LYS A 79 -32.36 -17.76 -38.58
C LYS A 79 -32.80 -18.98 -37.75
N PHE A 80 -31.84 -19.79 -37.31
CA PHE A 80 -32.06 -21.03 -36.53
C PHE A 80 -31.36 -21.02 -35.17
N SER A 81 -30.64 -19.94 -34.84
CA SER A 81 -29.81 -19.86 -33.64
C SER A 81 -29.76 -18.44 -33.08
N PRO A 82 -29.71 -18.29 -31.76
CA PRO A 82 -29.33 -17.05 -31.11
C PRO A 82 -27.80 -16.89 -31.01
N LEU A 83 -27.04 -17.99 -31.08
CA LEU A 83 -25.59 -17.97 -30.89
C LEU A 83 -24.80 -17.89 -32.20
N ALA A 84 -25.38 -18.34 -33.34
CA ALA A 84 -24.71 -18.36 -34.63
C ALA A 84 -25.54 -17.68 -35.74
N ASP A 85 -24.87 -17.02 -36.67
CA ASP A 85 -25.48 -16.39 -37.84
C ASP A 85 -24.63 -16.68 -39.09
N LEU A 86 -25.17 -17.47 -40.02
CA LEU A 86 -24.45 -17.88 -41.24
C LEU A 86 -24.17 -16.71 -42.18
N ASN A 87 -25.06 -15.72 -42.25
CA ASN A 87 -24.83 -14.56 -43.08
C ASN A 87 -23.69 -13.72 -42.50
N PHE A 88 -23.72 -13.48 -41.19
CA PHE A 88 -22.61 -12.84 -40.49
C PHE A 88 -21.30 -13.60 -40.71
N TYR A 89 -21.31 -14.92 -40.50
CA TYR A 89 -20.12 -15.75 -40.60
C TYR A 89 -19.52 -15.68 -42.01
N ARG A 90 -20.36 -15.75 -43.05
CA ARG A 90 -19.94 -15.59 -44.45
C ARG A 90 -19.40 -14.20 -44.77
N THR A 91 -20.03 -13.13 -44.27
CA THR A 91 -19.60 -11.76 -44.59
C THR A 91 -18.35 -11.33 -43.83
N HIS A 92 -18.12 -11.86 -42.62
CA HIS A 92 -16.93 -11.57 -41.82
C HIS A 92 -15.69 -12.34 -42.26
N ASN A 93 -15.88 -13.53 -42.82
CA ASN A 93 -14.79 -14.39 -43.26
C ASN A 93 -14.75 -14.38 -44.80
N ARG A 94 -13.97 -13.45 -45.36
CA ARG A 94 -14.00 -13.10 -46.79
C ARG A 94 -13.74 -14.29 -47.72
N ASP A 95 -12.98 -15.28 -47.28
CA ASP A 95 -12.70 -16.51 -48.00
C ASP A 95 -13.96 -17.36 -48.23
N LEU A 96 -14.99 -17.21 -47.38
CA LEU A 96 -16.26 -17.93 -47.49
C LEU A 96 -17.29 -17.25 -48.40
N ALA A 97 -16.98 -16.09 -48.99
CA ALA A 97 -17.94 -15.29 -49.75
C ALA A 97 -18.61 -16.05 -50.91
N HIS A 98 -17.92 -17.05 -51.46
CA HIS A 98 -18.38 -17.89 -52.58
C HIS A 98 -19.14 -19.16 -52.16
N PHE A 99 -19.18 -19.48 -50.86
CA PHE A 99 -19.91 -20.63 -50.34
C PHE A 99 -21.41 -20.36 -50.28
N ASN A 100 -22.21 -21.36 -50.63
CA ASN A 100 -23.65 -21.35 -50.37
C ASN A 100 -23.94 -21.63 -48.88
N ASN A 101 -25.18 -21.42 -48.43
CA ASN A 101 -25.50 -21.53 -46.99
C ASN A 101 -25.23 -22.92 -46.39
N GLU A 102 -25.42 -24.01 -47.16
CA GLU A 102 -25.11 -25.37 -46.71
C GLU A 102 -23.60 -25.56 -46.52
N GLN A 103 -22.79 -25.07 -47.47
CA GLN A 103 -21.33 -25.07 -47.37
C GLN A 103 -20.82 -24.21 -46.21
N VAL A 104 -21.44 -23.05 -45.97
CA VAL A 104 -21.09 -22.17 -44.83
C VAL A 104 -21.43 -22.84 -43.50
N PHE A 105 -22.58 -23.52 -43.40
CA PHE A 105 -22.95 -24.26 -42.20
C PHE A 105 -21.96 -25.41 -41.91
N GLU A 106 -21.64 -26.22 -42.92
CA GLU A 106 -20.67 -27.30 -42.75
C GLU A 106 -19.28 -26.78 -42.40
N HIS A 107 -18.83 -25.68 -43.02
CA HIS A 107 -17.54 -25.07 -42.70
C HIS A 107 -17.51 -24.53 -41.26
N LEU A 108 -18.59 -23.88 -40.78
CA LEU A 108 -18.68 -23.41 -39.40
C LEU A 108 -18.49 -24.55 -38.39
N ARG A 109 -19.23 -25.65 -38.60
CA ARG A 109 -19.25 -26.80 -37.70
C ARG A 109 -17.94 -27.59 -37.72
N SER A 110 -17.32 -27.74 -38.89
CA SER A 110 -16.13 -28.59 -39.06
C SER A 110 -14.79 -27.86 -38.84
N HIS A 111 -14.73 -26.54 -39.08
CA HIS A 111 -13.48 -25.77 -39.02
C HIS A 111 -13.65 -24.46 -38.25
N GLY A 112 -14.67 -23.66 -38.61
CA GLY A 112 -14.82 -22.27 -38.15
C GLY A 112 -14.77 -22.06 -36.64
N ILE A 113 -15.49 -22.90 -35.90
CA ILE A 113 -15.52 -22.84 -34.43
C ILE A 113 -14.13 -23.13 -33.86
N MET A 114 -13.48 -24.22 -34.29
CA MET A 114 -12.14 -24.60 -33.82
C MET A 114 -11.10 -23.51 -34.12
N GLU A 115 -11.15 -22.93 -35.31
CA GLU A 115 -10.28 -21.83 -35.73
C GLU A 115 -10.52 -20.51 -34.96
N GLY A 116 -11.60 -20.43 -34.18
CA GLY A 116 -11.95 -19.22 -33.42
C GLY A 116 -12.40 -18.06 -34.30
N ARG A 117 -12.96 -18.36 -35.48
CA ARG A 117 -13.50 -17.34 -36.40
C ARG A 117 -14.74 -16.70 -35.79
N ARG A 118 -14.95 -15.40 -36.04
CA ARG A 118 -16.19 -14.73 -35.63
C ARG A 118 -17.35 -15.24 -36.49
N PHE A 119 -18.33 -15.89 -35.86
CA PHE A 119 -19.52 -16.49 -36.49
C PHE A 119 -20.85 -15.89 -35.99
N SER A 120 -20.76 -14.87 -35.15
CA SER A 120 -21.90 -14.25 -34.49
C SER A 120 -21.65 -12.77 -34.24
N PRO A 121 -22.65 -11.90 -34.44
CA PRO A 121 -22.58 -10.49 -34.06
C PRO A 121 -22.68 -10.28 -32.53
N PHE A 122 -22.82 -11.34 -31.75
CA PHE A 122 -22.99 -11.26 -30.29
C PHE A 122 -22.01 -12.17 -29.53
N VAL A 123 -21.59 -13.29 -30.12
CA VAL A 123 -20.76 -14.28 -29.43
C VAL A 123 -19.31 -14.16 -29.86
N ASP A 124 -18.44 -13.71 -28.95
CA ASP A 124 -16.99 -13.75 -29.12
C ASP A 124 -16.39 -14.79 -28.16
N LEU A 125 -15.90 -15.90 -28.70
CA LEU A 125 -15.30 -16.96 -27.88
C LEU A 125 -13.98 -16.54 -27.23
N LYS A 126 -13.24 -15.58 -27.82
CA LYS A 126 -12.03 -15.04 -27.20
C LYS A 126 -12.39 -14.19 -25.99
N LEU A 127 -13.43 -13.37 -26.13
CA LEU A 127 -13.95 -12.60 -25.00
C LEU A 127 -14.56 -13.49 -23.93
N TYR A 128 -15.34 -14.49 -24.34
CA TYR A 128 -15.92 -15.45 -23.41
C TYR A 128 -14.84 -16.15 -22.59
N ARG A 129 -13.73 -16.55 -23.22
CA ARG A 129 -12.55 -17.07 -22.52
C ARG A 129 -11.92 -16.04 -21.58
N ALA A 130 -11.76 -14.81 -22.03
CA ALA A 130 -11.07 -13.76 -21.27
C ALA A 130 -11.87 -13.28 -20.05
N ALA A 131 -13.19 -13.20 -20.17
CA ALA A 131 -14.09 -12.73 -19.12
C ALA A 131 -14.49 -13.83 -18.13
N ASN A 132 -14.16 -15.10 -18.41
CA ASN A 132 -14.51 -16.26 -17.58
C ASN A 132 -13.24 -17.08 -17.35
N THR A 133 -12.38 -16.55 -16.48
CA THR A 133 -10.99 -17.02 -16.33
C THR A 133 -10.91 -18.44 -15.76
N ASP A 134 -11.95 -18.88 -15.03
CA ASP A 134 -12.14 -20.24 -14.52
C ASP A 134 -12.12 -21.31 -15.62
N LEU A 135 -12.53 -20.95 -16.84
CA LEU A 135 -12.48 -21.84 -18.01
C LEU A 135 -11.03 -22.14 -18.48
N ASN A 136 -10.02 -21.56 -17.83
CA ASN A 136 -8.60 -21.84 -18.08
C ASN A 136 -7.94 -22.80 -17.06
N TYR A 137 -8.58 -23.10 -15.93
CA TYR A 137 -7.87 -23.61 -14.75
C TYR A 137 -7.49 -25.11 -14.79
N HIS A 138 -8.00 -25.94 -15.71
CA HIS A 138 -7.73 -27.40 -15.70
C HIS A 138 -7.37 -28.09 -17.02
N ALA A 139 -7.49 -27.39 -18.14
CA ALA A 139 -6.97 -27.72 -19.48
C ALA A 139 -7.68 -26.68 -20.34
N SER A 140 -6.98 -25.64 -20.76
CA SER A 140 -7.59 -24.51 -21.47
C SER A 140 -8.60 -24.99 -22.53
N PHE A 141 -9.89 -24.71 -22.31
CA PHE A 141 -10.95 -25.19 -23.21
C PHE A 141 -10.59 -24.78 -24.64
N ASP A 142 -10.72 -25.69 -25.60
CA ASP A 142 -10.66 -25.28 -27.00
C ASP A 142 -11.90 -24.45 -27.37
N ASN A 143 -11.91 -23.85 -28.56
CA ASN A 143 -13.02 -22.99 -28.97
C ASN A 143 -14.34 -23.76 -29.11
N LYS A 144 -14.30 -25.07 -29.40
CA LYS A 144 -15.51 -25.90 -29.45
C LYS A 144 -16.05 -26.10 -28.04
N GLN A 145 -15.20 -26.47 -27.09
CA GLN A 145 -15.56 -26.65 -25.68
C GLN A 145 -16.10 -25.35 -25.07
N LEU A 146 -15.53 -24.19 -25.41
CA LEU A 146 -16.06 -22.89 -24.98
C LEU A 146 -17.48 -22.64 -25.48
N LEU A 147 -17.75 -22.91 -26.76
CA LEU A 147 -19.09 -22.74 -27.32
C LEU A 147 -20.10 -23.73 -26.72
N GLU A 148 -19.68 -24.98 -26.51
CA GLU A 148 -20.52 -25.98 -25.84
C GLU A 148 -20.82 -25.57 -24.39
N HIS A 149 -19.84 -25.05 -23.66
CA HIS A 149 -20.01 -24.54 -22.31
C HIS A 149 -20.97 -23.35 -22.29
N LEU A 150 -20.78 -22.38 -23.19
CA LEU A 150 -21.67 -21.24 -23.34
C LEU A 150 -23.12 -21.69 -23.56
N ALA A 151 -23.33 -22.66 -24.46
CA ALA A 151 -24.66 -23.16 -24.81
C ALA A 151 -25.31 -24.04 -23.72
N LYS A 152 -24.53 -24.78 -22.92
CA LYS A 152 -25.07 -25.63 -21.85
C LYS A 152 -25.34 -24.85 -20.57
N SER A 153 -24.37 -24.02 -20.18
CA SER A 153 -24.33 -23.43 -18.84
C SER A 153 -24.11 -21.92 -18.89
N GLY A 154 -23.22 -21.42 -19.74
CA GLY A 154 -22.80 -20.01 -19.70
C GLY A 154 -23.93 -19.01 -19.86
N ILE A 155 -24.85 -19.22 -20.80
CA ILE A 155 -26.03 -18.36 -20.93
C ILE A 155 -26.90 -18.45 -19.67
N VAL A 156 -27.16 -19.66 -19.16
CA VAL A 156 -28.02 -19.88 -17.99
C VAL A 156 -27.42 -19.24 -16.73
N GLU A 157 -26.11 -19.30 -16.58
CA GLU A 157 -25.34 -18.69 -15.48
C GLU A 157 -25.25 -17.16 -15.60
N GLY A 158 -25.50 -16.61 -16.79
CA GLY A 158 -25.41 -15.17 -17.04
C GLY A 158 -23.99 -14.68 -17.26
N ARG A 159 -23.09 -15.57 -17.66
CA ARG A 159 -21.67 -15.28 -17.92
C ARG A 159 -21.50 -14.28 -19.06
N GLN A 160 -20.44 -13.47 -19.00
CA GLN A 160 -20.17 -12.45 -20.01
C GLN A 160 -19.56 -13.06 -21.28
N PHE A 161 -20.23 -12.94 -22.42
CA PHE A 161 -19.77 -13.47 -23.74
C PHE A 161 -19.80 -12.44 -24.88
N SER A 162 -20.22 -11.21 -24.57
CA SER A 162 -20.42 -10.09 -25.51
C SER A 162 -19.88 -8.81 -24.87
N VAL A 163 -19.48 -7.80 -25.66
CA VAL A 163 -19.18 -6.45 -25.12
C VAL A 163 -20.41 -5.54 -25.10
N SER A 164 -21.51 -5.96 -25.72
CA SER A 164 -22.71 -5.15 -25.88
C SER A 164 -23.96 -5.73 -25.20
N PHE A 165 -23.83 -6.91 -24.60
CA PHE A 165 -24.91 -7.60 -23.91
C PHE A 165 -24.39 -8.32 -22.65
N ASP A 166 -25.06 -8.05 -21.53
CA ASP A 166 -24.94 -8.71 -20.23
C ASP A 166 -26.36 -9.03 -19.74
N SER A 167 -26.64 -10.30 -19.46
CA SER A 167 -27.99 -10.75 -19.11
C SER A 167 -28.48 -10.12 -17.79
N ASN A 168 -27.58 -9.96 -16.82
CA ASN A 168 -27.91 -9.44 -15.50
C ASN A 168 -28.10 -7.93 -15.55
N TYR A 169 -27.19 -7.20 -16.22
CA TYR A 169 -27.37 -5.77 -16.48
C TYR A 169 -28.68 -5.51 -17.20
N TYR A 170 -28.95 -6.25 -18.30
CA TYR A 170 -30.13 -6.02 -19.11
C TYR A 170 -31.43 -6.32 -18.36
N ARG A 171 -31.47 -7.36 -17.52
CA ARG A 171 -32.62 -7.59 -16.64
C ARG A 171 -32.81 -6.45 -15.65
N ASN A 172 -31.74 -6.04 -14.97
CA ASN A 172 -31.80 -5.12 -13.84
C ASN A 172 -32.02 -3.66 -14.26
N HIS A 173 -31.58 -3.28 -15.46
CA HIS A 173 -31.81 -1.94 -16.02
C HIS A 173 -33.21 -1.74 -16.61
N HIS A 174 -33.95 -2.82 -16.91
CA HIS A 174 -35.24 -2.76 -17.59
C HIS A 174 -36.32 -3.45 -16.77
N SER A 175 -37.06 -2.66 -15.98
CA SER A 175 -38.03 -3.16 -14.99
C SER A 175 -39.17 -3.99 -15.59
N ASP A 176 -39.52 -3.77 -16.86
CA ASP A 176 -40.48 -4.59 -17.60
C ASP A 176 -39.96 -6.01 -17.83
N LEU A 177 -38.66 -6.17 -18.14
CA LEU A 177 -38.03 -7.47 -18.36
C LEU A 177 -37.85 -8.23 -17.04
N ALA A 178 -37.47 -7.54 -15.97
CA ALA A 178 -37.39 -8.12 -14.63
C ALA A 178 -38.76 -8.65 -14.17
N ARG A 179 -39.82 -7.84 -14.36
CA ARG A 179 -41.20 -8.23 -14.00
C ARG A 179 -41.74 -9.36 -14.88
N ALA A 180 -41.32 -9.45 -16.14
CA ALA A 180 -41.67 -10.56 -17.02
C ALA A 180 -40.99 -11.88 -16.63
N GLY A 181 -40.01 -11.86 -15.71
CA GLY A 181 -39.34 -13.06 -15.22
C GLY A 181 -38.56 -13.81 -16.29
N LEU A 182 -38.06 -13.10 -17.31
CA LEU A 182 -37.37 -13.72 -18.44
C LEU A 182 -36.06 -14.38 -17.98
N ASN A 183 -35.86 -15.63 -18.39
CA ASN A 183 -34.57 -16.31 -18.21
C ASN A 183 -33.51 -15.72 -19.16
N ASN A 184 -32.24 -16.04 -18.94
CA ASN A 184 -31.13 -15.45 -19.71
C ASN A 184 -31.20 -15.74 -21.22
N TRP A 185 -31.71 -16.91 -21.62
CA TRP A 185 -31.96 -17.23 -23.03
C TRP A 185 -33.02 -16.30 -23.64
N GLN A 186 -34.13 -16.07 -22.93
CA GLN A 186 -35.19 -15.18 -23.36
C GLN A 186 -34.75 -13.72 -23.39
N LEU A 187 -33.86 -13.30 -22.48
CA LEU A 187 -33.28 -11.96 -22.47
C LEU A 187 -32.39 -11.72 -23.69
N LEU A 188 -31.53 -12.70 -24.04
CA LEU A 188 -30.72 -12.64 -25.25
C LEU A 188 -31.61 -12.55 -26.50
N GLU A 189 -32.63 -13.39 -26.60
CA GLU A 189 -33.57 -13.36 -27.73
C GLU A 189 -34.33 -12.02 -27.80
N HIS A 190 -34.80 -11.52 -26.66
CA HIS A 190 -35.47 -10.23 -26.56
C HIS A 190 -34.56 -9.09 -27.02
N PHE A 191 -33.29 -9.07 -26.59
CA PHE A 191 -32.36 -8.03 -26.99
C PHE A 191 -32.09 -8.06 -28.51
N GLN A 192 -31.79 -9.24 -29.05
CA GLN A 192 -31.54 -9.43 -30.48
C GLN A 192 -32.75 -9.06 -31.36
N ARG A 193 -33.97 -9.30 -30.86
CA ARG A 193 -35.20 -9.10 -31.63
C ARG A 193 -35.81 -7.72 -31.41
N TYR A 194 -35.71 -7.13 -30.24
CA TYR A 194 -36.41 -5.89 -29.90
C TYR A 194 -35.47 -4.88 -29.27
N GLY A 195 -34.73 -5.28 -28.24
CA GLY A 195 -33.93 -4.37 -27.41
C GLY A 195 -32.98 -3.46 -28.19
N ILE A 196 -32.25 -3.99 -29.16
CA ILE A 196 -31.32 -3.18 -29.98
C ILE A 196 -32.07 -2.13 -30.80
N ARG A 197 -33.20 -2.50 -31.41
CA ARG A 197 -34.03 -1.58 -32.23
C ARG A 197 -34.69 -0.50 -31.39
N GLU A 198 -35.06 -0.85 -30.16
CA GLU A 198 -35.59 0.08 -29.16
C GLU A 198 -34.48 0.98 -28.58
N GLY A 199 -33.22 0.65 -28.81
CA GLY A 199 -32.05 1.35 -28.29
C GLY A 199 -31.82 1.12 -26.79
N ARG A 200 -32.31 0.01 -26.24
CA ARG A 200 -32.11 -0.32 -24.83
C ARG A 200 -30.64 -0.59 -24.52
N ALA A 201 -30.12 0.01 -23.45
CA ALA A 201 -28.80 -0.32 -22.90
C ALA A 201 -28.82 -1.75 -22.36
N ALA A 202 -27.89 -2.61 -22.80
CA ALA A 202 -27.88 -4.02 -22.42
C ALA A 202 -26.55 -4.50 -21.83
N ALA A 203 -25.56 -3.61 -21.70
CA ALA A 203 -24.36 -3.84 -20.91
C ALA A 203 -23.87 -2.49 -20.37
N GLU A 204 -23.13 -2.51 -19.26
CA GLU A 204 -22.52 -1.29 -18.70
C GLU A 204 -21.50 -0.67 -19.68
N SER A 205 -20.83 -1.51 -20.45
CA SER A 205 -19.88 -1.19 -21.52
C SER A 205 -20.51 -0.56 -22.77
N PHE A 206 -21.83 -0.65 -22.96
CA PHE A 206 -22.45 -0.29 -24.23
C PHE A 206 -23.87 0.26 -24.12
N ASN A 207 -24.04 1.51 -24.55
CA ASN A 207 -25.33 2.12 -24.87
C ASN A 207 -25.29 2.62 -26.33
N VAL A 208 -26.17 2.07 -27.18
CA VAL A 208 -26.13 2.37 -28.63
C VAL A 208 -26.42 3.83 -28.97
N GLN A 209 -27.28 4.51 -28.20
CA GLN A 209 -27.58 5.92 -28.41
C GLN A 209 -26.37 6.78 -28.04
N PHE A 210 -25.72 6.46 -26.91
CA PHE A 210 -24.49 7.13 -26.49
C PHE A 210 -23.37 6.91 -27.50
N TYR A 211 -23.22 5.66 -27.97
CA TYR A 211 -22.19 5.29 -28.93
C TYR A 211 -22.34 6.04 -30.26
N LEU A 212 -23.55 6.11 -30.84
CA LEU A 212 -23.78 6.90 -32.06
C LEU A 212 -23.65 8.41 -31.83
N THR A 213 -23.98 8.90 -30.63
CA THR A 213 -23.82 10.33 -30.29
C THR A 213 -22.34 10.73 -30.26
N ASN A 214 -21.48 9.85 -29.74
CA ASN A 214 -20.05 10.14 -29.55
C ASN A 214 -19.17 9.70 -30.75
N ASN A 215 -19.69 8.89 -31.66
CA ASN A 215 -18.98 8.44 -32.86
C ASN A 215 -19.63 9.03 -34.10
N THR A 216 -19.32 10.31 -34.35
CA THR A 216 -20.00 11.14 -35.35
C THR A 216 -19.82 10.64 -36.79
N ASP A 217 -18.76 9.88 -37.07
CA ASP A 217 -18.52 9.20 -38.34
C ASP A 217 -19.59 8.14 -38.63
N LEU A 218 -19.91 7.29 -37.65
CA LEU A 218 -20.95 6.26 -37.78
C LEU A 218 -22.34 6.87 -37.92
N ARG A 219 -22.61 7.95 -37.17
CA ARG A 219 -23.86 8.70 -37.29
C ARG A 219 -24.02 9.38 -38.65
N THR A 220 -22.94 10.00 -39.16
CA THR A 220 -22.93 10.62 -40.50
C THR A 220 -23.11 9.57 -41.60
N ALA A 221 -22.54 8.38 -41.42
CA ALA A 221 -22.74 7.25 -42.32
C ALA A 221 -24.14 6.62 -42.23
N GLY A 222 -25.03 7.14 -41.38
CA GLY A 222 -26.43 6.71 -41.29
C GLY A 222 -26.62 5.33 -40.64
N PHE A 223 -25.72 4.93 -39.74
CA PHE A 223 -25.80 3.61 -39.09
C PHE A 223 -27.09 3.46 -38.27
N SER A 224 -27.82 2.36 -38.52
CA SER A 224 -28.89 1.89 -37.62
C SER A 224 -28.32 1.41 -36.28
N TYR A 225 -29.16 1.25 -35.26
CA TYR A 225 -28.73 0.74 -33.96
C TYR A 225 -28.10 -0.66 -34.05
N GLN A 226 -28.63 -1.54 -34.93
CA GLN A 226 -28.02 -2.84 -35.16
C GLN A 226 -26.65 -2.73 -35.82
N GLN A 227 -26.48 -1.85 -36.81
CA GLN A 227 -25.17 -1.62 -37.43
C GLN A 227 -24.16 -1.02 -36.44
N ALA A 228 -24.61 -0.14 -35.55
CA ALA A 228 -23.78 0.47 -34.53
C ALA A 228 -23.34 -0.52 -33.45
N GLN A 229 -24.26 -1.33 -32.93
CA GLN A 229 -23.94 -2.43 -32.00
C GLN A 229 -22.97 -3.42 -32.64
N HIS A 230 -23.24 -3.80 -33.89
CA HIS A 230 -22.37 -4.67 -34.64
C HIS A 230 -20.97 -4.07 -34.85
N HIS A 231 -20.87 -2.80 -35.20
CA HIS A 231 -19.59 -2.09 -35.31
C HIS A 231 -18.83 -2.10 -33.99
N PHE A 232 -19.51 -1.86 -32.88
CA PHE A 232 -18.88 -1.86 -31.55
C PHE A 232 -18.31 -3.24 -31.18
N GLU A 233 -19.07 -4.31 -31.41
CA GLU A 233 -18.65 -5.71 -31.16
C GLU A 233 -17.42 -6.16 -31.94
N VAL A 234 -17.25 -5.65 -33.16
CA VAL A 234 -16.17 -6.11 -34.06
C VAL A 234 -14.97 -5.16 -34.06
N PHE A 235 -15.21 -3.85 -33.97
CA PHE A 235 -14.18 -2.82 -34.12
C PHE A 235 -14.17 -1.85 -32.95
N GLY A 236 -15.33 -1.27 -32.60
CA GLY A 236 -15.37 -0.10 -31.72
C GLY A 236 -14.81 -0.35 -30.32
N PHE A 237 -15.02 -1.54 -29.75
CA PHE A 237 -14.48 -1.88 -28.45
C PHE A 237 -12.95 -1.93 -28.45
N SER A 238 -12.34 -2.59 -29.46
CA SER A 238 -10.88 -2.69 -29.58
C SER A 238 -10.22 -1.38 -30.02
N GLU A 239 -10.95 -0.54 -30.74
CA GLU A 239 -10.55 0.84 -31.08
C GLU A 239 -10.61 1.81 -29.90
N GLY A 240 -11.16 1.39 -28.74
CA GLY A 240 -11.33 2.25 -27.58
C GLY A 240 -12.40 3.34 -27.76
N ARG A 241 -13.35 3.13 -28.68
CA ARG A 241 -14.44 4.10 -28.93
C ARG A 241 -15.37 4.18 -27.73
N ARG A 242 -15.66 5.41 -27.28
CA ARG A 242 -16.54 5.65 -26.14
C ARG A 242 -17.98 5.23 -26.46
N ALA A 243 -18.49 4.24 -25.74
CA ALA A 243 -19.83 3.67 -25.92
C ALA A 243 -20.75 3.77 -24.70
N THR A 244 -20.26 4.32 -23.60
CA THR A 244 -21.00 4.57 -22.36
C THR A 244 -20.37 5.77 -21.61
N SER A 245 -21.04 6.27 -20.59
CA SER A 245 -20.54 7.38 -19.75
C SER A 245 -19.48 6.95 -18.73
N VAL A 246 -19.30 5.65 -18.52
CA VAL A 246 -18.31 5.07 -17.59
C VAL A 246 -17.13 4.45 -18.34
N ASN A 247 -15.94 4.42 -17.73
CA ASN A 247 -14.80 3.71 -18.31
C ASN A 247 -14.88 2.23 -17.90
N PHE A 248 -15.23 1.35 -18.84
CA PHE A 248 -15.41 -0.08 -18.60
C PHE A 248 -14.17 -0.89 -19.04
N SER A 249 -13.74 -1.86 -18.23
CA SER A 249 -12.70 -2.86 -18.55
C SER A 249 -13.26 -4.29 -18.40
N LEU A 250 -12.96 -5.19 -19.34
CA LEU A 250 -13.43 -6.59 -19.36
C LEU A 250 -12.77 -7.50 -18.31
N THR A 251 -11.96 -6.96 -17.41
CA THR A 251 -11.07 -7.69 -16.48
C THR A 251 -11.50 -7.55 -15.01
N ASN A 252 -12.79 -7.35 -14.74
CA ASN A 252 -13.30 -7.00 -13.40
C ASN A 252 -13.69 -8.21 -12.52
N ASP A 253 -13.21 -9.41 -12.83
CA ASP A 253 -13.22 -10.53 -11.88
C ASP A 253 -12.30 -10.15 -10.69
N PRO A 254 -12.82 -10.07 -9.46
CA PRO A 254 -12.02 -9.81 -8.25
C PRO A 254 -10.90 -10.81 -8.02
N GLY A 255 -11.00 -12.00 -8.61
CA GLY A 255 -10.01 -13.03 -8.51
C GLY A 255 -10.05 -13.74 -7.16
N ASN A 256 -9.55 -14.98 -7.14
CA ASN A 256 -9.71 -15.88 -6.00
C ASN A 256 -8.55 -15.85 -4.98
N THR A 257 -7.60 -14.92 -5.13
CA THR A 257 -6.41 -14.79 -4.28
C THR A 257 -6.02 -13.33 -4.05
N PHE A 258 -5.21 -13.05 -3.03
CA PHE A 258 -4.59 -11.73 -2.81
C PHE A 258 -3.84 -11.19 -4.04
N ASN A 259 -3.13 -12.06 -4.78
CA ASN A 259 -2.33 -11.66 -5.96
C ASN A 259 -3.19 -11.27 -7.16
N SER A 260 -4.38 -11.85 -7.26
CA SER A 260 -5.35 -11.56 -8.32
C SER A 260 -6.36 -10.48 -7.90
N ALA A 261 -6.26 -9.94 -6.69
CA ALA A 261 -7.25 -9.06 -6.10
C ALA A 261 -7.55 -7.83 -6.97
N PHE A 262 -8.82 -7.56 -7.23
CA PHE A 262 -9.22 -6.40 -8.00
C PHE A 262 -8.96 -5.10 -7.24
N ASN A 263 -8.15 -4.24 -7.85
CA ASN A 263 -7.68 -3.02 -7.22
C ASN A 263 -8.72 -1.88 -7.32
N LEU A 264 -9.36 -1.57 -6.21
CA LEU A 264 -10.28 -0.44 -6.03
C LEU A 264 -9.54 0.91 -5.97
N GLY A 265 -8.21 0.90 -5.96
CA GLY A 265 -7.38 2.10 -5.89
C GLY A 265 -7.38 2.73 -4.50
N VAL A 266 -7.22 4.06 -4.46
CA VAL A 266 -7.23 4.83 -3.21
C VAL A 266 -8.68 5.10 -2.80
N LEU A 267 -9.09 4.60 -1.62
CA LEU A 267 -10.40 4.89 -1.05
C LEU A 267 -10.41 6.27 -0.38
N ASN A 268 -10.91 7.27 -1.11
CA ASN A 268 -11.15 8.63 -0.63
C ASN A 268 -12.64 9.04 -0.75
N SER A 269 -13.47 8.17 -1.31
CA SER A 269 -14.93 8.28 -1.44
C SER A 269 -15.54 6.88 -1.53
N SER A 270 -16.86 6.78 -1.50
CA SER A 270 -17.56 5.50 -1.67
C SER A 270 -17.28 4.89 -3.04
N HIS A 271 -16.88 3.62 -3.06
CA HIS A 271 -16.85 2.76 -4.23
C HIS A 271 -17.96 1.72 -4.13
N ARG A 272 -18.61 1.47 -5.26
CA ARG A 272 -19.64 0.44 -5.39
C ARG A 272 -19.22 -0.53 -6.48
N VAL A 273 -19.14 -1.79 -6.10
CA VAL A 273 -19.07 -2.93 -7.02
C VAL A 273 -20.43 -3.60 -7.00
N ALA A 274 -20.96 -3.94 -8.17
CA ALA A 274 -22.33 -4.42 -8.28
C ALA A 274 -22.40 -5.66 -9.16
N ASN A 275 -23.24 -6.62 -8.75
CA ASN A 275 -23.52 -7.88 -9.44
C ASN A 275 -22.30 -8.78 -9.69
N ASN A 276 -21.31 -8.79 -8.79
CA ASN A 276 -20.28 -9.84 -8.80
C ASN A 276 -20.81 -11.12 -8.15
N PHE A 277 -20.11 -12.24 -8.32
CA PHE A 277 -20.61 -13.57 -8.01
C PHE A 277 -19.64 -14.34 -7.16
N VAL A 278 -20.14 -15.00 -6.11
CA VAL A 278 -19.40 -16.05 -5.41
C VAL A 278 -20.25 -17.32 -5.31
N GLY A 279 -19.58 -18.47 -5.41
CA GLY A 279 -20.21 -19.78 -5.30
C GLY A 279 -19.29 -20.93 -5.67
N ASN A 280 -19.88 -22.06 -6.06
CA ASN A 280 -19.16 -23.31 -6.34
C ASN A 280 -18.14 -23.21 -7.49
N THR A 281 -18.33 -22.25 -8.40
CA THR A 281 -17.42 -22.01 -9.54
C THR A 281 -16.52 -20.79 -9.33
N ASP A 282 -16.77 -20.02 -8.27
CA ASP A 282 -16.02 -18.82 -7.92
C ASP A 282 -15.98 -18.68 -6.39
N SER A 283 -15.01 -19.35 -5.79
CA SER A 283 -15.02 -19.56 -4.35
C SER A 283 -14.74 -18.31 -3.53
N ASN A 284 -14.10 -17.31 -4.14
CA ASN A 284 -13.65 -16.11 -3.46
C ASN A 284 -13.52 -14.95 -4.45
N ASP A 285 -13.93 -13.79 -3.98
CA ASP A 285 -13.65 -12.53 -4.64
C ASP A 285 -12.78 -11.65 -3.75
N TYR A 286 -11.55 -11.40 -4.19
CA TYR A 286 -10.62 -10.53 -3.48
C TYR A 286 -10.60 -9.12 -4.06
N TYR A 287 -10.73 -8.12 -3.20
CA TYR A 287 -10.55 -6.72 -3.56
C TYR A 287 -9.35 -6.16 -2.81
N ARG A 288 -8.60 -5.26 -3.45
CA ARG A 288 -7.50 -4.52 -2.83
C ARG A 288 -7.81 -3.04 -2.84
N PHE A 289 -7.55 -2.33 -1.75
CA PHE A 289 -7.62 -0.87 -1.71
C PHE A 289 -6.46 -0.27 -0.94
N THR A 290 -6.28 1.04 -1.08
CA THR A 290 -5.27 1.82 -0.36
C THR A 290 -5.93 2.98 0.38
N LEU A 291 -5.53 3.20 1.62
CA LEU A 291 -5.87 4.38 2.41
C LEU A 291 -4.64 5.27 2.54
N ASN A 292 -4.73 6.51 2.08
CA ASN A 292 -3.64 7.47 2.21
C ASN A 292 -3.55 8.10 3.61
N ASN A 293 -4.64 8.02 4.37
CA ASN A 293 -4.76 8.58 5.72
C ASN A 293 -5.52 7.58 6.60
N ARG A 294 -5.30 7.66 7.90
CA ARG A 294 -6.15 6.99 8.89
C ARG A 294 -7.62 7.34 8.64
N SER A 295 -8.46 6.34 8.48
CA SER A 295 -9.83 6.51 7.98
C SER A 295 -10.81 5.62 8.72
N ASN A 296 -12.01 6.13 8.93
CA ASN A 296 -13.16 5.31 9.31
C ASN A 296 -13.64 4.57 8.06
N PHE A 297 -13.29 3.30 7.98
CA PHE A 297 -13.67 2.39 6.92
C PHE A 297 -15.04 1.77 7.22
N ASN A 298 -15.88 1.76 6.20
CA ASN A 298 -17.19 1.13 6.20
C ASN A 298 -17.33 0.24 4.96
N LEU A 299 -17.83 -0.97 5.18
CA LEU A 299 -18.14 -1.95 4.15
C LEU A 299 -19.57 -2.44 4.35
N VAL A 300 -20.31 -2.58 3.26
CA VAL A 300 -21.62 -3.23 3.22
C VAL A 300 -21.68 -4.19 2.04
N LEU A 301 -21.85 -5.48 2.33
CA LEU A 301 -22.19 -6.52 1.35
C LEU A 301 -23.72 -6.69 1.33
N ASN A 302 -24.36 -6.59 0.18
CA ASN A 302 -25.82 -6.76 0.05
C ASN A 302 -26.24 -7.24 -1.34
N GLY A 303 -27.55 -7.34 -1.57
CA GLY A 303 -28.10 -7.76 -2.87
C GLY A 303 -27.96 -9.26 -3.16
N MET A 304 -27.73 -10.05 -2.12
CA MET A 304 -27.51 -11.48 -2.16
C MET A 304 -28.83 -12.24 -2.36
N SER A 305 -28.78 -13.30 -3.17
CA SER A 305 -29.88 -14.28 -3.35
C SER A 305 -29.68 -15.57 -2.55
N SER A 306 -28.45 -15.80 -2.07
CA SER A 306 -28.04 -16.88 -1.17
C SER A 306 -26.85 -16.37 -0.33
N ASP A 307 -26.48 -17.14 0.69
CA ASP A 307 -25.53 -16.75 1.73
C ASP A 307 -24.09 -16.53 1.26
N ALA A 308 -23.51 -15.38 1.62
CA ALA A 308 -22.11 -15.04 1.41
C ALA A 308 -21.63 -14.09 2.51
N ASP A 309 -20.37 -14.24 2.87
CA ASP A 309 -19.73 -13.59 4.01
C ASP A 309 -18.58 -12.69 3.56
N VAL A 310 -18.07 -11.86 4.48
CA VAL A 310 -16.94 -10.95 4.21
C VAL A 310 -15.86 -11.00 5.28
N GLU A 311 -14.61 -10.94 4.82
CA GLU A 311 -13.40 -10.80 5.64
C GLU A 311 -12.58 -9.58 5.17
N LEU A 312 -11.94 -8.90 6.12
CA LEU A 312 -11.03 -7.76 5.89
C LEU A 312 -9.64 -8.13 6.40
N PHE A 313 -8.62 -7.93 5.56
CA PHE A 313 -7.22 -8.26 5.84
C PHE A 313 -6.30 -7.04 5.68
N ASN A 314 -5.17 -7.05 6.38
CA ASN A 314 -4.07 -6.11 6.12
C ASN A 314 -3.20 -6.56 4.93
N SER A 315 -2.13 -5.82 4.64
CA SER A 315 -1.20 -6.11 3.53
C SER A 315 -0.47 -7.45 3.65
N ASP A 316 -0.32 -7.94 4.88
CA ASP A 316 0.47 -9.12 5.21
C ASP A 316 -0.39 -10.40 5.21
N GLY A 317 -1.69 -10.26 4.90
CA GLY A 317 -2.66 -11.36 4.89
C GLY A 317 -3.25 -11.68 6.27
N ASN A 318 -3.00 -10.85 7.29
CA ASN A 318 -3.60 -11.04 8.62
C ASN A 318 -5.06 -10.56 8.62
N LEU A 319 -5.96 -11.40 9.15
CA LEU A 319 -7.38 -11.07 9.30
C LEU A 319 -7.57 -9.99 10.37
N LEU A 320 -8.19 -8.87 9.99
CA LEU A 320 -8.49 -7.74 10.87
C LEU A 320 -9.91 -7.79 11.43
N GLN A 321 -10.89 -8.18 10.59
CA GLN A 321 -12.31 -8.21 10.93
C GLN A 321 -13.07 -9.10 9.95
N HIS A 322 -14.21 -9.65 10.36
CA HIS A 322 -15.13 -10.37 9.47
C HIS A 322 -16.59 -10.10 9.86
N SER A 323 -17.51 -10.44 8.97
CA SER A 323 -18.95 -10.52 9.21
C SER A 323 -19.49 -11.76 8.49
N ILE A 324 -20.24 -12.58 9.22
CA ILE A 324 -20.73 -13.91 8.81
C ILE A 324 -22.24 -14.08 9.03
N ASN A 325 -23.01 -13.05 8.66
CA ASN A 325 -24.45 -13.04 8.90
C ASN A 325 -25.18 -13.97 7.93
N GLY A 326 -25.71 -15.09 8.45
CA GLY A 326 -26.37 -16.06 7.58
C GLY A 326 -27.56 -15.54 6.75
N GLY A 327 -27.72 -16.14 5.58
CA GLY A 327 -28.87 -15.97 4.68
C GLY A 327 -28.69 -14.86 3.64
N THR A 328 -29.52 -13.82 3.66
CA THR A 328 -29.41 -12.67 2.73
C THR A 328 -29.34 -11.34 3.49
N THR A 329 -29.08 -11.43 4.80
CA THR A 329 -28.89 -10.28 5.67
C THR A 329 -27.59 -9.59 5.26
N PRO A 330 -27.56 -8.26 5.10
CA PRO A 330 -26.32 -7.57 4.74
C PRO A 330 -25.20 -7.78 5.78
N ASP A 331 -23.99 -8.03 5.29
CA ASP A 331 -22.78 -8.03 6.11
C ASP A 331 -22.14 -6.65 6.15
N ILE A 332 -21.76 -6.22 7.35
CA ILE A 332 -21.30 -4.86 7.60
C ILE A 332 -20.02 -4.90 8.45
N ILE A 333 -18.96 -4.25 7.95
CA ILE A 333 -17.74 -3.98 8.71
C ILE A 333 -17.61 -2.47 8.90
N ASN A 334 -17.44 -2.05 10.15
CA ASN A 334 -17.06 -0.70 10.53
C ASN A 334 -15.78 -0.76 11.34
N GLN A 335 -14.71 -0.12 10.85
CA GLN A 335 -13.42 -0.14 11.53
C GLN A 335 -12.63 1.13 11.23
N THR A 336 -11.91 1.65 12.22
CA THR A 336 -10.89 2.66 11.93
C THR A 336 -9.62 1.94 11.48
N LEU A 337 -9.17 2.23 10.27
CA LEU A 337 -7.97 1.67 9.67
C LEU A 337 -6.91 2.77 9.55
N GLU A 338 -5.65 2.39 9.73
CA GLU A 338 -4.51 3.28 9.48
C GLU A 338 -4.30 3.47 7.96
N ALA A 339 -3.38 4.36 7.59
CA ALA A 339 -3.03 4.57 6.19
C ALA A 339 -2.23 3.40 5.64
N GLY A 340 -2.83 2.53 4.84
CA GLY A 340 -2.19 1.31 4.37
C GLY A 340 -2.89 0.64 3.19
N VAL A 341 -2.38 -0.53 2.81
CA VAL A 341 -3.00 -1.40 1.81
C VAL A 341 -3.81 -2.47 2.55
N TYR A 342 -5.03 -2.68 2.09
CA TYR A 342 -5.97 -3.63 2.69
C TYR A 342 -6.64 -4.46 1.62
N TYR A 343 -7.12 -5.64 2.04
CA TYR A 343 -7.83 -6.57 1.17
C TYR A 343 -9.16 -6.96 1.77
N ILE A 344 -10.16 -7.14 0.91
CA ILE A 344 -11.47 -7.67 1.27
C ILE A 344 -11.62 -9.00 0.55
N ARG A 345 -12.14 -10.00 1.24
CA ARG A 345 -12.56 -11.25 0.63
C ARG A 345 -14.07 -11.38 0.80
N VAL A 346 -14.77 -11.62 -0.30
CA VAL A 346 -16.16 -12.06 -0.30
C VAL A 346 -16.16 -13.56 -0.64
N PHE A 347 -16.91 -14.38 0.09
CA PHE A 347 -16.93 -15.83 -0.14
C PHE A 347 -18.30 -16.43 0.22
N PRO A 348 -18.72 -17.55 -0.40
CA PRO A 348 -20.03 -18.13 -0.15
C PRO A 348 -20.04 -18.96 1.14
N TRP A 349 -21.16 -18.98 1.85
CA TRP A 349 -21.33 -19.92 2.97
C TRP A 349 -21.69 -21.32 2.45
N GLY A 350 -20.81 -22.30 2.71
CA GLY A 350 -20.98 -23.67 2.24
C GLY A 350 -20.93 -23.78 0.71
N GLY A 351 -21.97 -24.37 0.11
CA GLY A 351 -22.10 -24.51 -1.35
C GLY A 351 -23.05 -23.49 -1.99
N ALA A 352 -23.32 -22.37 -1.32
CA ALA A 352 -24.18 -21.31 -1.80
C ALA A 352 -23.66 -20.70 -3.11
N ASN A 353 -24.57 -20.27 -3.99
CA ASN A 353 -24.26 -19.52 -5.21
C ASN A 353 -25.05 -18.22 -5.14
N THR A 354 -24.37 -17.07 -5.19
CA THR A 354 -25.04 -15.78 -5.03
C THR A 354 -24.32 -14.68 -5.79
N ASN A 355 -25.11 -13.77 -6.36
CA ASN A 355 -24.58 -12.48 -6.77
C ASN A 355 -24.60 -11.52 -5.58
N TYR A 356 -23.73 -10.53 -5.54
CA TYR A 356 -23.70 -9.53 -4.49
C TYR A 356 -23.35 -8.14 -5.04
N ASN A 357 -23.61 -7.13 -4.22
CA ASN A 357 -23.03 -5.80 -4.35
C ASN A 357 -22.17 -5.52 -3.12
N LEU A 358 -20.98 -4.98 -3.37
CA LEU A 358 -20.05 -4.55 -2.35
C LEU A 358 -19.97 -3.03 -2.39
N ASN A 359 -20.39 -2.37 -1.31
CA ASN A 359 -20.19 -0.94 -1.11
C ASN A 359 -19.10 -0.77 -0.07
N VAL A 360 -18.05 -0.02 -0.42
CA VAL A 360 -16.98 0.33 0.51
C VAL A 360 -16.80 1.83 0.52
N SER A 361 -16.50 2.38 1.69
CA SER A 361 -16.20 3.78 1.84
C SER A 361 -15.18 3.97 2.95
N ALA A 362 -14.40 5.03 2.84
CA ALA A 362 -13.48 5.44 3.87
C ALA A 362 -13.59 6.94 4.02
N THR A 363 -13.86 7.39 5.24
CA THR A 363 -13.81 8.81 5.58
C THR A 363 -12.53 9.05 6.35
N ALA A 364 -11.62 9.86 5.80
CA ALA A 364 -10.40 10.25 6.50
C ALA A 364 -10.77 10.81 7.87
N VAL A 365 -10.20 10.24 8.92
CA VAL A 365 -10.26 10.82 10.26
C VAL A 365 -9.30 11.98 10.21
N LEU A 366 -9.83 13.19 10.10
CA LEU A 366 -8.99 14.37 10.25
C LEU A 366 -8.40 14.31 11.67
N PRO A 367 -7.07 14.26 11.80
CA PRO A 367 -6.46 14.22 13.13
C PRO A 367 -6.91 15.47 13.89
N THR A 368 -7.60 15.29 15.03
CA THR A 368 -7.62 16.35 16.03
C THR A 368 -6.17 16.57 16.41
N ARG A 369 -5.66 17.77 16.12
CA ARG A 369 -4.24 18.08 16.29
C ARG A 369 -3.84 17.81 17.74
N ALA A 370 -3.03 16.77 17.94
CA ALA A 370 -2.53 16.40 19.25
C ALA A 370 -1.60 17.50 19.79
N ASN A 371 -1.29 17.46 21.09
CA ASN A 371 -0.25 18.34 21.60
C ASN A 371 1.14 17.88 21.13
N TRP A 372 1.38 16.58 21.12
CA TRP A 372 2.66 15.98 20.75
C TRP A 372 2.49 14.81 19.78
N THR A 373 3.42 14.72 18.83
CA THR A 373 3.74 13.48 18.12
C THR A 373 5.19 13.13 18.44
N PHE A 374 5.38 12.00 19.11
CA PHE A 374 6.67 11.47 19.54
C PHE A 374 7.07 10.34 18.59
N MET A 375 8.06 10.60 17.74
CA MET A 375 8.51 9.72 16.66
C MET A 375 9.77 8.99 17.10
N VAL A 376 9.80 7.65 16.99
CA VAL A 376 10.97 6.82 17.30
C VAL A 376 11.39 6.06 16.05
N TYR A 377 12.64 6.27 15.63
CA TYR A 377 13.23 5.70 14.43
C TYR A 377 14.32 4.70 14.83
N MET A 378 14.03 3.41 14.70
CA MET A 378 14.78 2.30 15.31
C MET A 378 15.44 1.47 14.22
N ALA A 379 16.76 1.57 14.10
CA ALA A 379 17.54 0.88 13.07
C ALA A 379 17.70 -0.63 13.35
N GLY A 380 17.72 -1.44 12.29
CA GLY A 380 17.96 -2.88 12.37
C GLY A 380 19.44 -3.18 12.54
N ASN A 381 19.81 -3.67 13.72
CA ASN A 381 21.16 -4.08 14.07
C ASN A 381 21.14 -5.05 15.27
N ASP A 382 22.32 -5.41 15.75
CA ASP A 382 22.54 -6.30 16.90
C ASP A 382 21.93 -5.83 18.24
N LEU A 383 21.33 -4.64 18.31
CA LEU A 383 20.59 -4.14 19.47
C LEU A 383 19.10 -4.55 19.46
N GLU A 384 18.64 -5.38 18.50
CA GLU A 384 17.21 -5.73 18.32
C GLU A 384 16.49 -6.17 19.61
N ASP A 385 17.16 -6.91 20.49
CA ASP A 385 16.63 -7.31 21.81
C ASP A 385 16.16 -6.12 22.65
N PHE A 386 16.89 -5.02 22.60
CA PHE A 386 16.58 -3.78 23.29
C PHE A 386 15.51 -2.99 22.54
N GLY A 387 15.54 -2.97 21.20
CA GLY A 387 14.48 -2.37 20.40
C GLY A 387 13.10 -2.99 20.66
N ILE A 388 13.04 -4.32 20.84
CA ILE A 388 11.81 -5.01 21.25
C ILE A 388 11.35 -4.56 22.65
N GLN A 389 12.27 -4.40 23.60
CA GLN A 389 11.96 -3.93 24.95
C GLN A 389 11.44 -2.49 24.93
N ASP A 390 12.09 -1.58 24.21
CA ASP A 390 11.67 -0.19 24.07
C ASP A 390 10.31 -0.06 23.39
N PHE A 391 10.04 -0.91 22.39
CA PHE A 391 8.69 -1.00 21.81
C PHE A 391 7.65 -1.39 22.87
N GLN A 392 7.94 -2.38 23.71
CA GLN A 392 7.05 -2.81 24.79
C GLN A 392 6.86 -1.73 25.87
N GLU A 393 7.91 -0.98 26.20
CA GLU A 393 7.84 0.17 27.11
C GLU A 393 6.88 1.23 26.56
N MET A 394 7.05 1.61 25.29
CA MET A 394 6.15 2.53 24.61
C MET A 394 4.71 1.99 24.56
N ALA A 395 4.54 0.69 24.30
CA ALA A 395 3.25 0.03 24.23
C ALA A 395 2.58 -0.16 25.61
N THR A 396 3.33 -0.13 26.71
CA THR A 396 2.76 -0.08 28.06
C THR A 396 1.98 1.22 28.27
N VAL A 397 2.43 2.31 27.63
CA VAL A 397 1.82 3.63 27.73
C VAL A 397 0.75 3.82 26.65
N GLY A 398 1.12 3.68 25.37
CA GLY A 398 0.24 3.82 24.22
C GLY A 398 -0.22 5.25 23.92
N SER A 399 -0.57 5.49 22.65
CA SER A 399 -1.06 6.78 22.16
C SER A 399 -2.43 7.16 22.75
N ASN A 400 -2.77 8.45 22.75
CA ASN A 400 -4.10 8.96 23.05
C ASN A 400 -4.45 10.22 22.23
N ALA A 401 -5.56 10.89 22.53
CA ALA A 401 -6.01 12.07 21.78
C ALA A 401 -5.04 13.27 21.83
N ASN A 402 -4.15 13.35 22.82
CA ASN A 402 -3.24 14.48 23.01
C ASN A 402 -1.77 14.14 22.70
N VAL A 403 -1.41 12.85 22.65
CA VAL A 403 -0.05 12.37 22.41
C VAL A 403 -0.10 11.17 21.45
N ASN A 404 0.48 11.34 20.26
CA ASN A 404 0.74 10.26 19.32
C ASN A 404 2.14 9.71 19.60
N ILE A 405 2.28 8.39 19.71
CA ILE A 405 3.57 7.69 19.80
C ILE A 405 3.71 6.87 18.53
N VAL A 406 4.66 7.25 17.68
CA VAL A 406 4.80 6.74 16.32
C VAL A 406 6.17 6.10 16.17
N PHE A 407 6.23 4.92 15.57
CA PHE A 407 7.48 4.20 15.36
C PHE A 407 7.73 3.92 13.88
N GLN A 408 9.00 3.82 13.51
CA GLN A 408 9.48 3.00 12.40
C GLN A 408 10.60 2.13 12.95
N PHE A 409 10.41 0.82 12.89
CA PHE A 409 11.31 -0.17 13.46
C PHE A 409 11.67 -1.18 12.39
N ASP A 410 12.97 -1.25 12.13
CA ASP A 410 13.58 -2.22 11.25
C ASP A 410 14.18 -3.38 12.06
N ARG A 411 13.94 -4.62 11.61
CA ARG A 411 14.45 -5.84 12.25
C ARG A 411 15.18 -6.68 11.24
N THR A 412 16.20 -7.39 11.72
CA THR A 412 17.13 -8.13 10.87
C THR A 412 17.21 -9.59 11.31
N SER A 413 17.40 -10.49 10.35
CA SER A 413 17.52 -11.92 10.65
C SER A 413 18.73 -12.19 11.56
N GLY A 414 18.54 -13.02 12.59
CA GLY A 414 19.65 -13.60 13.36
C GLY A 414 19.89 -12.98 14.73
N TYR A 415 19.14 -11.95 15.13
CA TYR A 415 19.24 -11.34 16.45
C TYR A 415 18.16 -11.83 17.42
N ASN A 416 16.87 -11.63 17.11
CA ASN A 416 15.78 -12.07 17.99
C ASN A 416 14.63 -12.74 17.22
N SER A 417 14.28 -13.98 17.59
CA SER A 417 13.18 -14.73 16.94
C SER A 417 11.80 -14.55 17.59
N SER A 418 11.69 -13.72 18.62
CA SER A 418 10.43 -13.40 19.28
C SER A 418 9.52 -12.58 18.37
N TYR A 419 8.21 -12.61 18.65
CA TYR A 419 7.20 -11.82 17.94
C TYR A 419 7.18 -12.05 16.41
N GLY A 420 7.50 -13.28 15.99
CA GLY A 420 7.35 -13.70 14.59
C GLY A 420 8.59 -13.52 13.71
N ASP A 421 9.73 -13.09 14.26
CA ASP A 421 11.04 -13.04 13.57
C ASP A 421 10.96 -12.40 12.17
N TRP A 422 10.26 -11.27 12.09
CA TRP A 422 10.12 -10.53 10.85
C TRP A 422 11.41 -9.77 10.53
N THR A 423 11.68 -9.63 9.24
CA THR A 423 12.95 -9.13 8.68
C THR A 423 12.69 -8.03 7.65
N ASP A 424 11.65 -7.25 7.88
CA ASP A 424 11.27 -6.08 7.10
C ASP A 424 11.26 -4.84 8.00
N THR A 425 11.10 -3.65 7.43
CA THR A 425 10.85 -2.44 8.21
C THR A 425 9.35 -2.20 8.36
N ARG A 426 8.92 -1.91 9.59
CA ARG A 426 7.50 -1.64 9.92
C ARG A 426 7.35 -0.27 10.56
N ARG A 427 6.26 0.43 10.25
CA ARG A 427 5.94 1.71 10.89
C ARG A 427 4.47 1.84 11.26
N GLY A 428 4.17 2.55 12.34
CA GLY A 428 2.80 2.61 12.85
C GLY A 428 2.64 3.52 14.06
N LEU A 429 1.39 3.59 14.54
CA LEU A 429 1.03 4.21 15.82
C LEU A 429 1.07 3.13 16.92
N ILE A 430 1.77 3.41 18.01
CA ILE A 430 1.79 2.52 19.18
C ILE A 430 0.51 2.69 19.98
N GLN A 431 -0.22 1.60 20.18
CA GLN A 431 -1.38 1.53 21.07
C GLN A 431 -1.02 0.85 22.38
N ALA A 432 -1.82 1.12 23.42
CA ALA A 432 -1.65 0.45 24.70
C ALA A 432 -1.85 -1.07 24.51
N GLY A 433 -0.85 -1.88 24.89
CA GLY A 433 -0.86 -3.33 24.73
C GLY A 433 -0.44 -3.84 23.34
N SER A 434 0.06 -2.97 22.45
CA SER A 434 0.68 -3.42 21.20
C SER A 434 1.91 -4.29 21.45
N HIS A 435 2.21 -5.19 20.51
CA HIS A 435 3.43 -6.01 20.49
C HIS A 435 4.18 -5.78 19.18
N PRO A 436 5.51 -5.92 19.14
CA PRO A 436 6.30 -5.76 17.91
C PRO A 436 6.23 -7.02 17.03
N ASP A 437 5.01 -7.50 16.74
CA ASP A 437 4.75 -8.66 15.88
C ASP A 437 4.23 -8.25 14.49
N LEU A 438 3.89 -9.22 13.63
CA LEU A 438 3.36 -8.96 12.28
C LEU A 438 2.03 -8.17 12.26
N SER A 439 1.36 -7.99 13.40
CA SER A 439 0.19 -7.11 13.51
C SER A 439 0.56 -5.66 13.78
N CYS A 440 1.83 -5.37 14.11
CA CYS A 440 2.29 -4.04 14.44
C CYS A 440 2.58 -3.22 13.17
N GLY A 441 1.96 -2.05 13.09
CA GLY A 441 2.18 -1.11 11.99
C GLY A 441 1.91 -1.70 10.60
N ILE A 442 2.54 -1.10 9.60
CA ILE A 442 2.46 -1.49 8.20
C ILE A 442 3.89 -1.71 7.72
N SER A 443 4.11 -2.84 7.06
CA SER A 443 5.36 -3.13 6.37
C SER A 443 5.61 -2.11 5.27
N ILE A 444 6.81 -1.55 5.23
CA ILE A 444 7.30 -0.75 4.11
C ILE A 444 8.33 -1.51 3.27
N GLY A 445 8.43 -2.82 3.49
CA GLY A 445 9.54 -3.65 3.02
C GLY A 445 10.81 -3.36 3.82
N GLU A 446 11.89 -4.03 3.45
CA GLU A 446 13.24 -3.74 3.94
C GLU A 446 13.68 -2.32 3.56
N ALA A 447 14.22 -1.57 4.51
CA ALA A 447 14.64 -0.19 4.28
C ALA A 447 16.00 0.09 4.94
N ASN A 448 16.92 0.70 4.18
CA ASN A 448 18.16 1.24 4.73
C ASN A 448 17.84 2.34 5.74
N MET A 449 18.10 2.10 7.02
CA MET A 449 17.82 3.04 8.09
C MET A 449 18.87 4.16 8.19
N GLY A 450 20.05 3.96 7.59
CA GLY A 450 21.07 4.98 7.33
C GLY A 450 20.78 5.92 6.15
N ASP A 451 19.80 5.61 5.27
CA ASP A 451 19.48 6.49 4.13
C ASP A 451 18.68 7.72 4.58
N PRO A 452 19.15 8.96 4.33
CA PRO A 452 18.41 10.19 4.63
C PRO A 452 17.02 10.26 3.98
N ASN A 453 16.78 9.58 2.87
CA ASN A 453 15.45 9.51 2.24
C ASN A 453 14.48 8.68 3.06
N THR A 454 14.93 7.57 3.67
CA THR A 454 14.13 6.74 4.58
C THR A 454 13.67 7.55 5.78
N LEU A 455 14.60 8.26 6.44
CA LEU A 455 14.28 9.14 7.56
C LEU A 455 13.34 10.28 7.16
N ARG A 456 13.60 10.95 6.03
CA ARG A 456 12.72 12.03 5.53
C ARG A 456 11.31 11.51 5.25
N ASN A 457 11.18 10.32 4.67
CA ASN A 457 9.90 9.69 4.39
C ASN A 457 9.15 9.37 5.69
N PHE A 458 9.85 8.88 6.72
CA PHE A 458 9.26 8.61 8.04
C PHE A 458 8.74 9.90 8.69
N ILE A 459 9.55 10.95 8.76
CA ILE A 459 9.14 12.24 9.37
C ILE A 459 7.94 12.82 8.62
N ASN A 460 7.98 12.83 7.28
CA ASN A 460 6.87 13.34 6.47
C ASN A 460 5.59 12.51 6.68
N TRP A 461 5.70 11.18 6.68
CA TRP A 461 4.57 10.29 6.91
C TRP A 461 3.97 10.51 8.31
N SER A 462 4.81 10.62 9.34
CA SER A 462 4.40 10.88 10.72
C SER A 462 3.69 12.23 10.87
N MET A 463 4.23 13.30 10.30
CA MET A 463 3.60 14.63 10.35
C MET A 463 2.27 14.69 9.59
N ASN A 464 2.13 13.94 8.49
CA ASN A 464 0.89 13.94 7.71
C ASN A 464 -0.23 13.12 8.38
N ASN A 465 0.11 11.97 8.95
CA ASN A 465 -0.87 11.05 9.55
C ASN A 465 -1.19 11.38 11.02
N TYR A 466 -0.22 11.90 11.76
CA TYR A 466 -0.33 12.16 13.19
C TYR A 466 0.02 13.62 13.48
N GLN A 467 -0.86 14.51 13.04
CA GLN A 467 -0.63 15.95 13.20
C GLN A 467 -0.66 16.36 14.68
N ALA A 468 0.35 17.13 15.08
CA ALA A 468 0.47 17.71 16.41
C ALA A 468 0.91 19.17 16.39
N ASN A 469 0.80 19.82 17.55
CA ASN A 469 1.37 21.15 17.78
C ASN A 469 2.89 21.09 17.89
N ASN A 470 3.42 20.04 18.54
CA ASN A 470 4.84 19.81 18.76
C ASN A 470 5.25 18.41 18.30
N TYR A 471 6.50 18.27 17.87
CA TYR A 471 7.05 17.01 17.37
C TYR A 471 8.39 16.71 18.01
N ALA A 472 8.52 15.50 18.55
CA ALA A 472 9.79 14.94 19.01
C ALA A 472 10.24 13.86 18.01
N LEU A 473 11.52 13.86 17.65
CA LEU A 473 12.16 12.83 16.83
C LEU A 473 13.27 12.17 17.66
N VAL A 474 13.18 10.88 17.90
CA VAL A 474 14.22 10.08 18.55
C VAL A 474 14.86 9.16 17.51
N LEU A 475 16.18 9.28 17.37
CA LEU A 475 17.01 8.41 16.56
C LEU A 475 17.63 7.37 17.48
N TRP A 476 17.31 6.10 17.23
CA TRP A 476 17.67 4.97 18.08
C TRP A 476 18.63 4.03 17.34
N GLY A 477 19.58 3.46 18.07
CA GLY A 477 20.56 2.47 17.58
C GLY A 477 21.99 2.81 17.97
N HIS A 478 22.99 2.31 17.23
CA HIS A 478 24.37 2.71 17.47
C HIS A 478 24.63 4.18 17.12
N GLY A 479 25.60 4.76 17.84
CA GLY A 479 26.08 6.12 17.63
C GLY A 479 27.60 6.19 17.76
N SER A 480 28.21 7.18 17.12
CA SER A 480 29.68 7.39 17.10
C SER A 480 30.09 8.86 17.19
N GLY A 481 29.19 9.70 17.72
CA GLY A 481 29.38 11.16 17.84
C GLY A 481 28.92 11.95 16.62
N PHE A 482 29.28 11.53 15.41
CA PHE A 482 28.87 12.20 14.16
C PHE A 482 27.86 11.42 13.32
N ASN A 483 27.61 10.15 13.65
CA ASN A 483 26.66 9.29 12.96
C ASN A 483 25.79 8.54 13.97
N VAL A 484 24.55 8.24 13.58
CA VAL A 484 23.54 7.57 14.42
C VAL A 484 22.66 6.64 13.59
N SER A 485 21.97 5.70 14.24
CA SER A 485 21.03 4.76 13.61
C SER A 485 21.71 3.89 12.55
N TYR A 486 22.84 3.27 12.93
CA TYR A 486 23.57 2.33 12.10
C TYR A 486 22.74 1.08 11.79
N ASP A 487 22.81 0.65 10.53
CA ASP A 487 22.04 -0.44 9.94
C ASP A 487 22.98 -1.57 9.50
N ASP A 488 22.81 -2.77 10.07
CA ASP A 488 23.73 -3.89 9.86
C ASP A 488 23.65 -4.48 8.44
N ILE A 489 22.47 -4.45 7.84
CA ILE A 489 22.24 -5.03 6.51
C ILE A 489 22.94 -4.19 5.45
N THR A 490 22.88 -2.87 5.60
CA THR A 490 23.42 -1.92 4.61
C THR A 490 24.77 -1.35 4.98
N ASN A 491 25.22 -1.52 6.23
CA ASN A 491 26.45 -0.95 6.78
C ASN A 491 26.49 0.58 6.56
N ASP A 492 25.35 1.21 6.86
CA ASP A 492 25.09 2.64 6.65
C ASP A 492 24.56 3.29 7.94
N SER A 493 24.70 4.61 8.07
CA SER A 493 24.24 5.36 9.23
C SER A 493 23.92 6.81 8.87
N ILE A 494 23.03 7.44 9.62
CA ILE A 494 22.67 8.84 9.38
C ILE A 494 23.78 9.74 9.93
N SER A 495 24.51 10.41 9.04
CA SER A 495 25.49 11.43 9.45
C SER A 495 24.80 12.73 9.94
N ALA A 496 25.50 13.53 10.75
CA ALA A 496 25.02 14.82 11.22
C ALA A 496 24.62 15.76 10.05
N SER A 497 25.39 15.75 8.96
CA SER A 497 25.12 16.53 7.77
C SER A 497 23.89 16.06 7.01
N GLU A 498 23.67 14.75 6.92
CA GLU A 498 22.48 14.18 6.34
C GLU A 498 21.23 14.49 7.15
N LEU A 499 21.31 14.36 8.48
CA LEU A 499 20.22 14.75 9.37
C LEU A 499 19.85 16.23 9.18
N SER A 500 20.84 17.13 9.15
CA SER A 500 20.60 18.56 8.91
C SER A 500 19.92 18.81 7.56
N ARG A 501 20.37 18.14 6.49
CA ARG A 501 19.73 18.20 5.17
C ARG A 501 18.29 17.71 5.19
N VAL A 502 18.02 16.58 5.87
CA VAL A 502 16.66 16.05 6.04
C VAL A 502 15.79 17.06 6.76
N LEU A 503 16.22 17.57 7.92
CA LEU A 503 15.45 18.50 8.73
C LEU A 503 15.18 19.83 7.99
N SER A 504 16.14 20.31 7.20
CA SER A 504 16.00 21.52 6.37
C SER A 504 14.93 21.43 5.29
N SER A 505 14.51 20.21 4.92
CA SER A 505 13.52 19.99 3.86
C SER A 505 12.07 20.23 4.29
N PHE A 506 11.82 20.43 5.58
CA PHE A 506 10.48 20.63 6.13
C PHE A 506 10.16 22.11 6.33
N ALA A 507 8.89 22.48 6.11
CA ALA A 507 8.42 23.86 6.30
C ALA A 507 8.36 24.31 7.77
N ARG A 508 8.57 23.39 8.72
CA ARG A 508 8.60 23.66 10.16
C ARG A 508 9.75 22.91 10.82
N ASN A 509 10.24 23.48 11.92
CA ASN A 509 11.25 22.86 12.75
C ASN A 509 10.66 21.70 13.58
N ILE A 510 11.51 20.75 13.94
CA ILE A 510 11.23 19.75 14.97
C ILE A 510 11.39 20.44 16.34
N ASP A 511 10.53 20.11 17.31
CA ASP A 511 10.56 20.79 18.60
C ASP A 511 11.67 20.20 19.49
N LEU A 512 11.82 18.87 19.46
CA LEU A 512 12.88 18.13 20.14
C LEU A 512 13.48 17.06 19.22
N VAL A 513 14.80 17.04 19.09
CA VAL A 513 15.53 15.91 18.48
C VAL A 513 16.31 15.21 19.59
N GLY A 514 16.22 13.89 19.65
CA GLY A 514 16.88 13.05 20.63
C GLY A 514 17.69 11.96 19.95
N CYS A 515 18.81 11.60 20.55
CA CYS A 515 19.56 10.40 20.18
C CYS A 515 19.57 9.46 21.38
N ASP A 516 18.90 8.32 21.23
CA ASP A 516 19.02 7.17 22.11
C ASP A 516 20.14 6.28 21.56
N ALA A 517 21.35 6.84 21.60
CA ALA A 517 22.56 6.30 20.97
C ALA A 517 23.83 6.85 21.63
N CYS A 518 24.92 6.09 21.52
CA CYS A 518 26.22 6.40 22.13
C CYS A 518 26.87 7.68 21.59
N GLN A 519 27.53 8.42 22.48
CA GLN A 519 28.43 9.54 22.17
C GLN A 519 27.81 10.73 21.40
N MET A 520 26.49 10.79 21.26
CA MET A 520 25.83 11.82 20.43
C MET A 520 25.81 13.22 21.06
N GLY A 521 26.19 13.37 22.33
CA GLY A 521 26.31 14.63 23.08
C GLY A 521 27.47 15.53 22.61
N MET A 522 27.63 15.71 21.30
CA MET A 522 28.69 16.51 20.67
C MET A 522 28.23 17.93 20.36
N THR A 523 29.08 18.91 20.63
CA THR A 523 28.86 20.32 20.31
C THR A 523 28.62 20.51 18.81
N GLU A 524 29.37 19.80 17.99
CA GLU A 524 29.33 19.82 16.54
C GLU A 524 28.01 19.24 16.00
N PHE A 525 27.55 18.12 16.57
CA PHE A 525 26.29 17.51 16.20
C PHE A 525 25.11 18.43 16.54
N ALA A 526 25.10 18.96 17.78
CA ALA A 526 24.11 19.94 18.22
C ALA A 526 24.11 21.19 17.32
N TYR A 527 25.30 21.69 16.96
CA TYR A 527 25.42 22.83 16.05
C TYR A 527 24.89 22.50 14.66
N GLN A 528 25.12 21.29 14.13
CA GLN A 528 24.72 20.90 12.78
C GLN A 528 23.20 20.99 12.53
N ILE A 529 22.38 20.76 13.56
CA ILE A 529 20.90 20.76 13.48
C ILE A 529 20.22 21.98 14.10
N ARG A 530 20.99 22.92 14.65
CA ARG A 530 20.50 24.03 15.50
C ARG A 530 19.39 24.89 14.90
N ASP A 531 19.36 25.04 13.59
CA ASP A 531 18.40 25.91 12.88
C ASP A 531 17.07 25.19 12.60
N TYR A 532 17.02 23.87 12.77
CA TYR A 532 15.87 23.02 12.43
C TYR A 532 15.27 22.28 13.63
N ALA A 533 15.88 22.41 14.81
CA ALA A 533 15.34 21.93 16.08
C ALA A 533 15.46 22.98 17.20
N SER A 534 14.64 22.86 18.25
CA SER A 534 14.68 23.78 19.41
C SER A 534 15.41 23.19 20.62
N VAL A 535 15.21 21.90 20.87
CA VAL A 535 15.89 21.14 21.92
C VAL A 535 16.59 19.93 21.31
N TYR A 536 17.80 19.65 21.77
CA TYR A 536 18.54 18.44 21.45
C TYR A 536 18.79 17.62 22.72
N VAL A 537 18.71 16.29 22.65
CA VAL A 537 19.07 15.39 23.75
C VAL A 537 20.07 14.35 23.26
N GLY A 538 21.20 14.21 23.95
CA GLY A 538 22.25 13.24 23.62
C GLY A 538 23.18 12.95 24.79
N SER A 539 23.90 11.83 24.72
CA SER A 539 24.86 11.37 25.73
C SER A 539 26.28 11.65 25.28
N GLN A 540 27.12 12.19 26.16
CA GLN A 540 28.55 12.34 25.88
C GLN A 540 29.28 10.99 25.85
N GLU A 541 28.78 10.02 26.63
CA GLU A 541 29.29 8.65 26.75
C GLU A 541 28.43 7.63 25.99
N ASN A 542 28.89 6.38 25.95
CA ASN A 542 28.07 5.22 25.67
C ASN A 542 26.85 5.16 26.60
N ILE A 543 25.72 4.75 26.03
CA ILE A 543 24.47 4.56 26.77
C ILE A 543 24.31 3.05 27.04
N PRO A 544 23.72 2.63 28.18
CA PRO A 544 23.41 1.21 28.40
C PRO A 544 22.43 0.68 27.35
N GLY A 545 22.53 -0.60 26.98
CA GLY A 545 21.70 -1.17 25.90
C GLY A 545 20.19 -0.97 26.07
N THR A 546 19.69 -0.91 27.31
CA THR A 546 18.29 -0.61 27.64
C THR A 546 17.84 0.83 27.33
N GLY A 547 18.75 1.71 26.90
CA GLY A 547 18.42 3.03 26.36
C GLY A 547 17.66 3.95 27.31
N TRP A 548 16.74 4.72 26.75
CA TRP A 548 15.85 5.60 27.49
C TRP A 548 14.69 4.83 28.15
N ASN A 549 14.27 5.25 29.34
CA ASN A 549 13.07 4.70 29.95
C ASN A 549 11.79 5.32 29.33
N TYR A 550 11.38 4.81 28.16
CA TYR A 550 10.21 5.28 27.42
C TYR A 550 8.93 5.21 28.24
N THR A 551 8.79 4.21 29.11
CA THR A 551 7.59 4.06 29.96
C THR A 551 7.36 5.31 30.82
N THR A 552 8.38 5.75 31.56
CA THR A 552 8.24 6.91 32.48
C THR A 552 8.21 8.23 31.74
N ILE A 553 9.01 8.39 30.68
CA ILE A 553 9.06 9.60 29.86
C ILE A 553 7.70 9.86 29.20
N LEU A 554 7.13 8.84 28.53
CA LEU A 554 5.86 8.98 27.83
C LEU A 554 4.68 9.07 28.79
N SER A 555 4.79 8.48 29.99
CA SER A 555 3.79 8.68 31.06
C SER A 555 3.74 10.13 31.53
N ASP A 556 4.90 10.77 31.73
CA ASP A 556 4.96 12.20 32.08
C ASP A 556 4.37 13.08 30.97
N LEU A 557 4.73 12.78 29.71
CA LEU A 557 4.21 13.52 28.55
C LEU A 557 2.69 13.39 28.41
N ARG A 558 2.13 12.20 28.64
CA ARG A 558 0.67 12.01 28.63
C ARG A 558 -0.03 12.66 29.81
N ALA A 559 0.60 12.69 30.97
CA ALA A 559 0.06 13.37 32.16
C ALA A 559 0.07 14.90 32.00
N ASN A 560 1.06 15.44 31.29
CA ASN A 560 1.16 16.87 30.97
C ASN A 560 1.44 17.09 29.47
N PRO A 561 0.43 16.91 28.60
CA PRO A 561 0.61 17.04 27.16
C PRO A 561 0.90 18.47 26.72
N THR A 562 0.68 19.46 27.59
CA THR A 562 1.00 20.86 27.31
C THR A 562 2.45 21.25 27.60
N MET A 563 3.30 20.32 28.06
CA MET A 563 4.71 20.63 28.32
C MET A 563 5.44 21.11 27.07
N SER A 564 6.33 22.08 27.25
CA SER A 564 7.17 22.61 26.18
C SER A 564 8.27 21.60 25.81
N ALA A 565 8.95 21.81 24.67
CA ALA A 565 10.12 21.02 24.30
C ALA A 565 11.22 21.04 25.38
N ILE A 566 11.45 22.18 26.03
CA ILE A 566 12.37 22.31 27.17
C ILE A 566 11.90 21.45 28.34
N GLY A 567 10.60 21.46 28.64
CA GLY A 567 10.00 20.62 29.68
C GLY A 567 10.17 19.12 29.38
N LEU A 568 9.95 18.71 28.13
CA LEU A 568 10.15 17.33 27.70
C LEU A 568 11.64 16.92 27.76
N GLY A 569 12.56 17.77 27.29
CA GLY A 569 14.01 17.51 27.40
C GLY A 569 14.46 17.35 28.86
N ASN A 570 13.97 18.20 29.76
CA ASN A 570 14.19 18.04 31.21
C ASN A 570 13.66 16.70 31.73
N ALA A 571 12.44 16.32 31.33
CA ALA A 571 11.82 15.07 31.78
C ALA A 571 12.63 13.85 31.31
N ILE A 572 13.06 13.83 30.05
CA ILE A 572 13.90 12.76 29.49
C ILE A 572 15.16 12.56 30.33
N VAL A 573 15.94 13.62 30.54
CA VAL A 573 17.20 13.54 31.29
C VAL A 573 16.97 13.14 32.75
N ASN A 574 15.93 13.67 33.39
CA ASN A 574 15.62 13.33 34.78
C ASN A 574 15.17 11.88 34.94
N ARG A 575 14.35 11.35 34.02
CA ARG A 575 13.90 9.94 34.05
C ARG A 575 15.03 8.98 33.75
N TYR A 576 15.89 9.32 32.78
CA TYR A 576 17.12 8.59 32.52
C TYR A 576 18.00 8.52 33.77
N GLY A 577 18.29 9.68 34.38
CA GLY A 577 19.11 9.73 35.60
C GLY A 577 18.48 9.00 36.79
N GLN A 578 17.16 9.04 36.97
CA GLN A 578 16.47 8.27 38.01
C GLN A 578 16.55 6.77 37.79
N HIS A 579 16.43 6.32 36.54
CA HIS A 579 16.53 4.92 36.18
C HIS A 579 17.92 4.36 36.50
N TYR A 580 18.98 5.04 36.04
CA TYR A 580 20.35 4.56 36.20
C TYR A 580 21.00 4.92 37.55
N SER A 581 20.51 5.94 38.27
CA SER A 581 20.97 6.18 39.67
C SER A 581 20.39 5.22 40.70
N SER A 582 19.27 4.56 40.39
CA SER A 582 18.59 3.63 41.30
C SER A 582 18.91 2.15 41.02
N THR A 583 19.58 1.85 39.91
CA THR A 583 20.00 0.51 39.51
C THR A 583 21.52 0.45 39.55
N TRP A 584 22.10 -0.55 40.23
CA TRP A 584 23.54 -0.81 40.12
C TRP A 584 23.79 -1.53 38.79
N TYR A 585 23.79 -0.77 37.70
CA TYR A 585 24.04 -1.29 36.35
C TYR A 585 25.55 -1.45 36.13
N ASN A 586 26.11 -2.50 36.72
CA ASN A 586 27.40 -3.12 36.40
C ASN A 586 28.59 -2.20 35.99
N GLY A 587 28.74 -1.04 36.62
CA GLY A 587 29.86 -0.13 36.33
C GLY A 587 29.75 0.63 35.00
N CYS A 588 28.55 0.75 34.42
CA CYS A 588 28.32 1.64 33.31
C CYS A 588 28.47 3.10 33.75
N GLU A 589 28.97 3.90 32.82
CA GLU A 589 29.35 5.27 33.03
C GLU A 589 28.38 6.11 32.21
N GLU A 590 27.26 6.55 32.79
CA GLU A 590 26.16 7.12 32.01
C GLU A 590 26.15 8.66 32.03
N THR A 591 25.87 9.25 30.88
CA THR A 591 25.58 10.69 30.77
C THR A 591 24.33 10.90 29.92
N LEU A 592 23.60 12.00 30.14
CA LEU A 592 22.58 12.46 29.21
C LEU A 592 22.30 13.93 29.45
N SER A 593 22.21 14.72 28.37
CA SER A 593 21.95 16.14 28.47
C SER A 593 20.93 16.64 27.48
N ALA A 594 20.11 17.58 27.94
CA ALA A 594 19.19 18.35 27.13
C ALA A 594 19.81 19.73 26.85
N ILE A 595 19.80 20.13 25.59
CA ILE A 595 20.54 21.27 25.03
C ILE A 595 19.57 22.21 24.34
N ASN A 596 19.64 23.50 24.67
CA ASN A 596 18.85 24.53 24.03
C ASN A 596 19.53 24.99 22.73
N LEU A 597 19.08 24.44 21.60
CA LEU A 597 19.65 24.74 20.29
C LEU A 597 19.48 26.19 19.85
N THR A 598 18.49 26.91 20.41
CA THR A 598 18.32 28.33 20.10
C THR A 598 19.52 29.18 20.55
N ASN A 599 20.28 28.70 21.55
CA ASN A 599 21.51 29.33 22.03
C ASN A 599 22.75 29.00 21.18
N LEU A 600 22.60 28.22 20.11
CA LEU A 600 23.62 27.96 19.10
C LEU A 600 23.38 28.74 17.79
N ARG A 601 22.18 29.30 17.60
CA ARG A 601 21.80 29.97 16.34
C ARG A 601 22.56 31.28 16.15
N SER A 602 22.85 31.61 14.89
CA SER A 602 23.52 32.86 14.52
C SER A 602 22.72 34.11 14.86
N SER A 603 21.40 33.99 15.05
CA SER A 603 20.54 35.07 15.53
C SER A 603 20.84 35.50 16.97
N ASN A 604 21.51 34.66 17.77
CA ASN A 604 22.05 35.03 19.07
C ASN A 604 23.53 35.44 18.91
N PRO A 605 23.90 36.73 19.04
CA PRO A 605 25.28 37.18 18.85
C PRO A 605 26.26 36.67 19.92
N HIS A 606 25.74 36.15 21.04
CA HIS A 606 26.53 35.53 22.11
C HIS A 606 26.34 34.01 22.16
N ASN A 607 25.95 33.40 21.03
CA ASN A 607 25.80 31.95 20.93
C ASN A 607 27.12 31.22 21.23
N LEU A 608 27.02 29.97 21.70
CA LEU A 608 28.18 29.18 22.11
C LEU A 608 29.23 29.06 20.99
N ALA A 609 28.82 28.78 19.75
CA ALA A 609 29.75 28.63 18.63
C ALA A 609 30.54 29.92 18.32
N ALA A 610 29.88 31.08 18.36
CA ALA A 610 30.54 32.37 18.17
C ALA A 610 31.55 32.65 19.29
N THR A 611 31.20 32.36 20.54
CA THR A 611 32.11 32.53 21.67
C THR A 611 33.28 31.55 21.66
N LEU A 612 33.07 30.31 21.19
CA LEU A 612 34.14 29.33 20.97
C LEU A 612 35.07 29.75 19.83
N SER A 613 34.52 30.25 18.72
CA SER A 613 35.32 30.81 17.62
C SER A 613 36.16 31.99 18.09
N GLN A 614 35.60 32.87 18.90
CA GLN A 614 36.34 34.00 19.49
C GLN A 614 37.42 33.51 20.46
N PHE A 615 37.13 32.49 21.26
CA PHE A 615 38.09 31.87 22.17
C PHE A 615 39.26 31.25 21.40
N ALA A 616 39.00 30.47 20.35
CA ALA A 616 40.00 29.89 19.45
C ALA A 616 40.89 30.98 18.82
N HIS A 617 40.31 32.04 18.25
CA HIS A 617 41.08 33.19 17.75
C HIS A 617 41.89 33.89 18.85
N THR A 618 41.36 33.98 20.07
CA THR A 618 42.07 34.62 21.18
C THR A 618 43.30 33.79 21.56
N ILE A 619 43.19 32.46 21.59
CA ILE A 619 44.34 31.57 21.78
C ILE A 619 45.37 31.77 20.67
N MET A 620 44.97 31.61 19.39
CA MET A 620 45.89 31.69 18.26
C MET A 620 46.67 33.02 18.19
N ASN A 621 46.07 34.12 18.64
CA ASN A 621 46.69 35.45 18.58
C ASN A 621 47.48 35.84 19.83
N ASN A 622 47.25 35.21 20.99
CA ASN A 622 47.77 35.69 22.27
C ASN A 622 48.52 34.63 23.09
N ALA A 623 48.42 33.35 22.74
CA ALA A 623 49.00 32.28 23.54
C ALA A 623 50.54 32.30 23.52
N SER A 624 51.13 32.26 24.71
CA SER A 624 52.53 31.95 24.90
C SER A 624 52.78 30.44 24.88
N TYR A 625 54.04 30.03 24.81
CA TYR A 625 54.41 28.60 24.97
C TYR A 625 53.90 28.00 26.29
N SER A 626 53.89 28.79 27.38
CA SER A 626 53.34 28.34 28.67
C SER A 626 51.82 28.20 28.64
N ASP A 627 51.11 29.02 27.84
CA ASP A 627 49.66 28.90 27.69
C ASP A 627 49.31 27.62 26.91
N LEU A 628 50.07 27.28 25.86
CA LEU A 628 49.88 26.05 25.09
C LEU A 628 50.04 24.79 25.96
N TYR A 629 51.11 24.74 26.77
CA TYR A 629 51.31 23.64 27.72
C TYR A 629 50.15 23.54 28.73
N ARG A 630 49.62 24.67 29.21
CA ARG A 630 48.48 24.68 30.13
C ARG A 630 47.19 24.25 29.46
N LEU A 631 46.96 24.63 28.21
CA LEU A 631 45.83 24.14 27.41
C LEU A 631 45.89 22.62 27.28
N GLU A 632 47.08 22.03 27.14
CA GLU A 632 47.29 20.58 27.04
C GLU A 632 46.91 19.90 28.35
N VAL A 633 47.44 20.42 29.45
CA VAL A 633 47.08 19.96 30.79
C VAL A 633 45.57 20.08 31.05
N HIS A 634 44.93 21.17 30.62
CA HIS A 634 43.48 21.36 30.83
C HIS A 634 42.63 20.46 29.94
N ARG A 635 43.06 20.25 28.68
CA ARG A 635 42.46 19.25 27.79
C ARG A 635 42.55 17.88 28.45
N ASP A 636 43.74 17.43 28.83
CA ASP A 636 44.03 16.11 29.40
C ASP A 636 43.35 15.85 30.75
N ASN A 637 43.10 16.91 31.55
CA ASN A 637 42.37 16.81 32.81
C ASN A 637 40.85 16.95 32.67
N SER A 638 40.35 17.33 31.49
CA SER A 638 38.91 17.25 31.20
C SER A 638 38.51 15.80 30.97
N ALA A 639 37.27 15.43 31.29
CA ALA A 639 36.80 14.07 31.04
C ALA A 639 36.89 13.75 29.52
N PHE A 640 37.23 12.50 29.23
CA PHE A 640 37.10 11.90 27.91
C PHE A 640 36.08 10.76 28.01
N PHE A 641 35.56 10.33 26.87
CA PHE A 641 34.52 9.32 26.79
C PHE A 641 35.06 8.09 26.04
N GLU A 642 34.21 7.19 25.52
CA GLU A 642 34.68 6.05 24.73
C GLU A 642 35.72 6.44 23.63
N ASN A 643 35.57 7.62 23.03
CA ASN A 643 36.62 8.24 22.21
C ASN A 643 37.43 9.24 23.05
N LEU A 644 38.75 9.01 23.10
CA LEU A 644 39.72 9.80 23.88
C LEU A 644 39.81 11.28 23.46
N ASP A 645 39.42 11.58 22.22
CA ASP A 645 39.43 12.93 21.65
C ASP A 645 38.09 13.66 21.82
N TYR A 646 37.05 12.99 22.31
CA TYR A 646 35.82 13.66 22.71
C TYR A 646 36.00 14.16 24.14
N ARG A 647 36.24 15.45 24.29
CA ARG A 647 36.56 16.06 25.60
C ARG A 647 35.38 16.84 26.13
N ASP A 648 35.15 16.75 27.44
CA ASP A 648 34.11 17.54 28.11
C ASP A 648 34.40 19.05 28.00
N LEU A 649 33.57 19.76 27.25
CA LEU A 649 33.80 21.16 26.91
C LEU A 649 33.64 22.07 28.12
N GLY A 650 32.65 21.81 28.98
CA GLY A 650 32.39 22.64 30.15
C GLY A 650 33.54 22.60 31.16
N THR A 651 34.07 21.42 31.45
CA THR A 651 35.24 21.24 32.32
C THR A 651 36.47 21.93 31.75
N PHE A 652 36.74 21.76 30.45
CA PHE A 652 37.87 22.40 29.80
C PHE A 652 37.81 23.93 29.90
N LEU A 653 36.68 24.53 29.51
CA LEU A 653 36.48 25.98 29.58
C LEU A 653 36.59 26.50 31.02
N ASN A 654 36.04 25.76 31.99
CA ASN A 654 36.13 26.11 33.40
C ASN A 654 37.56 26.07 33.94
N HIS A 655 38.34 25.05 33.59
CA HIS A 655 39.75 24.98 33.99
C HIS A 655 40.57 26.14 33.40
N VAL A 656 40.42 26.43 32.11
CA VAL A 656 41.12 27.55 31.46
C VAL A 656 40.72 28.89 32.06
N ALA A 657 39.42 29.13 32.30
CA ALA A 657 38.94 30.38 32.89
C ALA A 657 39.52 30.64 34.31
N ASN A 658 39.76 29.58 35.08
CA ASN A 658 40.22 29.66 36.46
C ASN A 658 41.73 29.51 36.66
N ASP A 659 42.51 29.25 35.61
CA ASP A 659 43.97 29.11 35.73
C ASP A 659 44.67 30.47 35.79
N PHE A 660 44.95 30.98 37.00
CA PHE A 660 45.59 32.28 37.23
C PHE A 660 46.96 32.48 36.56
N TRP A 661 47.59 31.42 36.08
CA TRP A 661 48.87 31.47 35.40
C TRP A 661 48.75 31.62 33.88
N MET A 662 47.55 31.46 33.32
CA MET A 662 47.30 31.69 31.89
C MET A 662 47.07 33.18 31.60
N THR A 663 47.38 33.56 30.37
CA THR A 663 47.19 34.92 29.85
C THR A 663 45.76 35.41 30.09
N ASN A 664 45.60 36.60 30.69
CA ASN A 664 44.31 37.12 31.17
C ASN A 664 43.22 37.23 30.08
N THR A 665 43.62 37.58 28.85
CA THR A 665 42.69 37.66 27.70
C THR A 665 42.13 36.29 27.34
N ILE A 666 42.97 35.23 27.35
CA ILE A 666 42.55 33.84 27.11
C ILE A 666 41.54 33.41 28.19
N ARG A 667 41.85 33.63 29.48
CA ARG A 667 40.95 33.30 30.60
C ARG A 667 39.60 34.01 30.48
N THR A 668 39.60 35.29 30.12
CA THR A 668 38.38 36.08 29.95
C THR A 668 37.54 35.57 28.78
N SER A 669 38.18 35.21 27.66
CA SER A 669 37.47 34.61 26.52
C SER A 669 36.94 33.20 26.84
N ALA A 670 37.67 32.38 27.59
CA ALA A 670 37.20 31.08 28.09
C ALA A 670 35.99 31.24 29.01
N GLN A 671 36.02 32.21 29.95
CA GLN A 671 34.89 32.51 30.82
C GLN A 671 33.66 32.96 30.03
N THR A 672 33.85 33.71 28.94
CA THR A 672 32.76 34.12 28.05
C THR A 672 32.14 32.92 27.36
N ALA A 673 32.97 32.02 26.82
CA ALA A 673 32.50 30.78 26.22
C ALA A 673 31.81 29.86 27.26
N LEU A 674 32.33 29.78 28.49
CA LEU A 674 31.74 29.01 29.58
C LEU A 674 30.35 29.53 29.97
N ASN A 675 30.16 30.85 29.98
CA ASN A 675 28.86 31.45 30.26
C ASN A 675 27.84 31.08 29.16
N SER A 676 28.24 31.15 27.89
CA SER A 676 27.39 30.73 26.77
C SER A 676 27.12 29.22 26.80
N TYR A 677 28.12 28.40 27.17
CA TYR A 677 27.97 26.96 27.37
C TYR A 677 26.91 26.65 28.42
N ASN A 678 27.07 27.22 29.63
CA ASN A 678 26.12 27.02 30.73
C ASN A 678 24.70 27.46 30.38
N SER A 679 24.55 28.53 29.58
CA SER A 679 23.23 28.95 29.10
C SER A 679 22.60 27.99 28.09
N THR A 680 23.42 27.17 27.42
CA THR A 680 22.98 26.21 26.41
C THR A 680 22.48 24.91 27.05
N ILE A 681 23.00 24.53 28.22
CA ILE A 681 22.56 23.32 28.94
C ILE A 681 21.22 23.55 29.62
N ILE A 682 20.19 22.80 29.22
CA ILE A 682 18.87 22.78 29.87
C ILE A 682 18.91 21.92 31.12
N GLN A 683 19.45 20.71 30.99
CA GLN A 683 19.56 19.72 32.05
C GLN A 683 20.72 18.78 31.71
N ASN A 684 21.47 18.37 32.73
CA ASN A 684 22.56 17.42 32.61
C ASN A 684 22.43 16.34 33.69
N TYR A 685 22.59 15.10 33.28
CA TYR A 685 22.85 13.96 34.15
C TYR A 685 24.21 13.38 33.79
N SER A 686 25.04 13.15 34.80
CA SER A 686 26.28 12.40 34.70
C SER A 686 26.36 11.49 35.91
N SER A 687 26.72 10.23 35.69
CA SER A 687 27.10 9.32 36.76
C SER A 687 28.29 9.90 37.54
N ILE A 688 28.46 9.44 38.79
CA ILE A 688 29.46 9.99 39.71
C ILE A 688 30.91 9.84 39.21
N HIS A 689 31.15 8.94 38.26
CA HIS A 689 32.48 8.64 37.72
C HIS A 689 32.82 9.42 36.44
N GLN A 690 31.82 9.77 35.64
CA GLN A 690 31.97 10.33 34.29
C GLN A 690 32.29 11.83 34.23
N ARG A 691 31.87 12.61 35.23
CA ARG A 691 32.12 14.07 35.30
C ARG A 691 31.69 14.86 34.03
N GLY A 692 30.79 14.31 33.22
CA GLY A 692 30.24 14.98 32.03
C GLY A 692 29.38 16.18 32.43
N THR A 693 29.54 17.30 31.73
CA THR A 693 28.89 18.57 32.08
C THR A 693 27.80 19.01 31.12
N GLY A 694 27.60 18.29 30.01
CA GLY A 694 26.63 18.69 29.00
C GLY A 694 26.96 18.22 27.58
N LEU A 695 28.00 18.81 27.02
CA LEU A 695 28.46 18.58 25.65
C LEU A 695 29.95 18.31 25.62
N SER A 696 30.30 17.33 24.81
CA SER A 696 31.66 17.07 24.37
C SER A 696 32.01 17.96 23.17
N ILE A 697 33.30 18.09 22.90
CA ILE A 697 33.84 18.68 21.67
C ILE A 697 34.97 17.80 21.17
N TYR A 698 35.14 17.69 19.85
CA TYR A 698 36.32 17.03 19.31
C TYR A 698 37.56 17.89 19.58
N PHE A 699 38.51 17.32 20.29
CA PHE A 699 39.76 17.96 20.65
C PHE A 699 40.88 16.92 20.73
N SER A 700 41.57 16.75 19.60
CA SER A 700 42.71 15.85 19.42
C SER A 700 43.85 16.14 20.40
N ALA A 701 44.67 15.11 20.64
CA ALA A 701 45.85 15.21 21.49
C ALA A 701 47.00 15.93 20.77
N ALA A 702 47.72 16.80 21.47
CA ALA A 702 48.82 17.56 20.88
C ALA A 702 49.81 16.72 20.05
N GLY A 703 50.15 17.21 18.87
CA GLY A 703 51.02 16.61 17.87
C GLY A 703 50.31 15.90 16.72
N PHE A 704 48.98 15.77 16.78
CA PHE A 704 48.20 15.10 15.74
C PHE A 704 47.54 16.13 14.80
N SER A 705 46.98 15.65 13.70
CA SER A 705 46.13 16.49 12.83
C SER A 705 44.70 16.04 13.00
N PRO A 706 43.71 16.95 12.90
CA PRO A 706 42.31 16.58 12.95
C PRO A 706 42.01 15.44 11.98
N GLU A 707 41.23 14.47 12.44
CA GLU A 707 40.83 13.37 11.58
C GLU A 707 40.05 13.86 10.35
N SER A 708 40.19 13.15 9.23
CA SER A 708 39.59 13.56 7.95
C SER A 708 38.06 13.72 7.99
N HIS A 709 37.38 13.07 8.94
CA HIS A 709 35.94 13.22 9.12
C HIS A 709 35.57 14.58 9.75
N TYR A 710 36.49 15.22 10.47
CA TYR A 710 36.35 16.53 11.11
C TYR A 710 36.77 17.70 10.18
N HIS A 711 36.50 17.57 8.87
CA HIS A 711 36.77 18.65 7.92
C HIS A 711 35.58 19.61 7.77
N SER A 712 35.86 20.87 7.46
CA SER A 712 34.87 21.92 7.17
C SER A 712 33.95 21.61 5.97
N SER A 713 34.31 20.65 5.11
CA SER A 713 33.42 20.13 4.06
C SER A 713 32.28 19.26 4.61
N ASN A 714 32.43 18.71 5.82
CA ASN A 714 31.55 17.70 6.39
C ASN A 714 30.75 18.23 7.59
N LEU A 715 31.24 19.28 8.28
CA LEU A 715 30.62 19.82 9.50
C LEU A 715 30.54 21.35 9.43
N SER A 716 29.34 21.88 9.63
CA SER A 716 29.09 23.33 9.68
C SER A 716 29.77 23.99 10.88
N PHE A 717 30.03 23.26 11.97
CA PHE A 717 30.75 23.81 13.12
C PHE A 717 32.20 24.13 12.77
N ALA A 718 32.91 23.18 12.16
CA ALA A 718 34.25 23.41 11.63
C ALA A 718 34.24 24.52 10.57
N GLN A 719 33.27 24.53 9.66
CA GLN A 719 33.18 25.58 8.64
C GLN A 719 32.95 27.00 9.19
N ASN A 720 32.14 27.14 10.23
CA ASN A 720 31.65 28.45 10.69
C ASN A 720 32.37 28.98 11.93
N THR A 721 33.30 28.22 12.48
CA THR A 721 34.06 28.60 13.68
C THR A 721 35.54 28.43 13.41
N ALA A 722 36.38 29.11 14.19
CA ALA A 722 37.82 28.97 14.12
C ALA A 722 38.36 27.77 14.92
N TRP A 723 37.52 26.79 15.26
CA TRP A 723 37.94 25.66 16.10
C TRP A 723 38.87 24.72 15.34
N ASP A 724 38.54 24.35 14.10
CA ASP A 724 39.41 23.53 13.24
C ASP A 724 40.69 24.26 12.85
N ASP A 725 40.62 25.58 12.62
CA ASP A 725 41.79 26.45 12.45
C ASP A 725 42.71 26.37 13.67
N PHE A 726 42.14 26.43 14.89
CA PHE A 726 42.90 26.31 16.14
C PHE A 726 43.55 24.93 16.30
N LEU A 727 42.82 23.85 16.01
CA LEU A 727 43.37 22.50 16.07
C LEU A 727 44.55 22.34 15.09
N ASN A 728 44.41 22.82 13.85
CA ASN A 728 45.49 22.77 12.87
C ASN A 728 46.68 23.70 13.22
N TRP A 729 46.41 24.89 13.77
CA TRP A 729 47.42 25.92 14.02
C TRP A 729 48.51 25.47 15.01
N ALA A 730 48.13 24.77 16.06
CA ALA A 730 49.09 24.30 17.07
C ALA A 730 49.46 22.82 16.92
N HIS A 731 49.08 22.19 15.79
CA HIS A 731 49.15 20.74 15.60
C HIS A 731 48.53 20.00 16.79
N TRP A 732 47.29 20.34 17.16
CA TRP A 732 46.53 19.54 18.11
C TRP A 732 45.94 18.30 17.48
#